data_AF-A0A4Y7KE53-F1
#
_entry.id   AF-A0A4Y7KE53-F1
#
_cell.length_a   1.000
_cell.length_b   1.000
_cell.length_c   1.000
_cell.angle_alpha   90.00
_cell.angle_beta   90.00
_cell.angle_gamma   90.00
#
_symmetry.space_group_name_H-M   'P 1'
#
loop_
_entity.id
_entity.type
_entity.pdbx_description
1 polymer ?
#
loop_
_entity_poly.entity_id
_entity_poly.type
_entity_poly.pdbx_seq_one_letter_code
_entity_poly.pdbx_strand_id
1 'polypeptide(L)'
;MMLHFSNPAKLKTKRLESCVCVYSDNFESSVNEYHNVHLHKIIFEEIYGAGDPSTLMELKELSARRRAIEESINETSVTANATAREMAGGLTSRLEQDLLKLEVYLPLLENLVFHATSSGNGGSGVELKISWSSALSPTRFSGCKFLHNDELCFEHGMALFLYGAILRERAQEVLLRGDLAQSGELYRKAAGVYHHLFQQVLPSLKPAVGQERPPPETNPSLSNVMNFICLAEAQGAALRKAVEKRMSVGLLSKLDCGIKELLDQAYSILNSFNGKCEIISSKLEEFICFSRSLHELRSKRYLADSLKNGLKKGDVGLAIGVLRMALENIKGKTPKKESWQLVFKKEIKTVHEMLRELEQENGFVYHERVPIGVDQLPSPESRIIVAAAPYNPKRSETKLVFKKIVKPRLSKSQTILGRNKPFLLPFTTSILNPTSHTPDTSFSPKKLKLPKKRWSASVVMSKGKPLESSFSRKDWFKLTYLEGNSWIWDVNGLKILVDPILVGNLDFGIPWLYDAAKKYVKNFQLSDLPELDCLLITQSLDDHCHLKTLKPLSQMLPNLPVIATPNAETLLNPLFSSVTYLEPGQSSEIMGRNGSKAKIQATAGPVLGPPWQRPENGYLVTSQQEELTLYYEPHCVYNKELLQKERADILISPVIKQLLPGFTLVSGQEDAVQLAKLLQSKFIVPMRNGELDSKGFLSSIIQSEGTMESFKELLSKELPNAKVLEATPGEPLEISTP
;
A
#
# COMPACT_ATOMS: atom_id res chain seq x y z
N MET A 1 -24.58 -35.19 36.20
CA MET A 1 -25.21 -35.46 34.88
C MET A 1 -25.31 -34.10 34.18
N MET A 2 -24.30 -33.65 33.42
CA MET A 2 -24.13 -33.90 31.96
C MET A 2 -25.37 -33.40 31.18
N LEU A 3 -25.31 -32.43 30.23
CA LEU A 3 -24.28 -32.09 29.23
C LEU A 3 -24.30 -30.59 28.75
N HIS A 4 -23.13 -30.12 28.27
CA HIS A 4 -22.79 -29.11 27.22
C HIS A 4 -23.28 -27.63 27.18
N PHE A 5 -22.28 -26.71 27.24
CA PHE A 5 -21.93 -25.58 26.31
C PHE A 5 -23.03 -24.98 25.39
N SER A 6 -23.17 -23.67 25.10
CA SER A 6 -22.30 -22.45 25.17
C SER A 6 -23.18 -21.21 24.81
N ASN A 7 -22.79 -19.92 24.85
CA ASN A 7 -21.73 -19.13 25.53
C ASN A 7 -22.03 -17.61 25.28
N PRO A 8 -22.28 -16.75 26.29
CA PRO A 8 -22.60 -15.33 26.07
C PRO A 8 -21.64 -14.33 26.75
N ALA A 9 -20.77 -13.68 25.96
CA ALA A 9 -20.08 -12.46 26.39
C ALA A 9 -21.07 -11.29 26.48
N LYS A 10 -21.48 -10.91 27.68
CA LYS A 10 -22.38 -9.78 27.97
C LYS A 10 -21.90 -9.03 29.21
N LEU A 11 -21.91 -7.69 29.13
CA LEU A 11 -21.79 -6.73 30.24
C LEU A 11 -20.35 -6.63 30.82
N LYS A 12 -19.80 -5.47 31.22
CA LYS A 12 -20.39 -4.14 31.50
C LYS A 12 -19.26 -3.09 31.60
N THR A 13 -19.49 -1.86 31.14
CA THR A 13 -19.13 -0.61 31.86
C THR A 13 -20.07 0.51 31.40
N LYS A 14 -20.38 1.46 32.30
CA LYS A 14 -21.38 2.53 32.11
C LYS A 14 -20.99 3.75 32.96
N ARG A 15 -21.42 4.96 32.55
CA ARG A 15 -21.09 6.32 33.07
C ARG A 15 -19.79 6.89 32.47
N LEU A 16 -19.68 8.20 32.20
CA LEU A 16 -20.47 9.37 32.64
C LEU A 16 -21.29 10.06 31.53
N GLU A 17 -22.26 10.89 31.95
CA GLU A 17 -23.18 11.65 31.10
C GLU A 17 -22.72 13.11 30.95
N SER A 18 -22.54 13.60 29.72
CA SER A 18 -22.72 15.02 29.37
C SER A 18 -22.75 15.22 27.84
N CYS A 19 -23.66 16.08 27.36
CA CYS A 19 -23.91 16.47 25.95
C CYS A 19 -24.57 15.42 25.03
N VAL A 20 -25.70 15.83 24.44
CA VAL A 20 -26.58 15.05 23.56
C VAL A 20 -26.62 15.72 22.19
N CYS A 21 -26.41 14.93 21.10
CA CYS A 21 -26.64 15.28 19.68
C CYS A 21 -25.89 16.50 19.08
N VAL A 22 -25.11 16.33 17.99
CA VAL A 22 -25.37 16.91 16.63
C VAL A 22 -24.76 16.07 15.49
N TYR A 23 -24.83 14.75 15.61
CA TYR A 23 -25.03 13.77 14.53
C TYR A 23 -25.09 12.46 15.29
N SER A 24 -26.08 11.62 15.02
CA SER A 24 -26.06 10.26 15.57
C SER A 24 -24.85 9.52 15.03
N ASP A 25 -24.24 8.69 15.86
CA ASP A 25 -23.20 7.71 15.48
C ASP A 25 -23.70 6.67 14.46
N ASN A 26 -25.00 6.73 14.10
CA ASN A 26 -25.73 5.78 13.27
C ASN A 26 -26.30 6.35 11.96
N PHE A 27 -26.00 7.60 11.55
CA PHE A 27 -26.42 8.07 10.20
C PHE A 27 -25.36 7.66 9.16
N GLU A 28 -25.38 6.38 8.80
CA GLU A 28 -24.51 5.84 7.75
C GLU A 28 -24.83 6.52 6.41
N SER A 29 -23.81 7.04 5.74
CA SER A 29 -23.87 7.64 4.40
C SER A 29 -23.99 6.58 3.28
N SER A 30 -24.67 5.46 3.57
CA SER A 30 -24.56 4.13 2.92
C SER A 30 -25.10 4.00 1.49
N VAL A 31 -24.87 4.99 0.64
CA VAL A 31 -24.62 4.71 -0.76
C VAL A 31 -23.18 4.17 -0.81
N ASN A 32 -23.03 2.87 -0.51
CA ASN A 32 -21.75 2.16 -0.59
C ASN A 32 -21.37 2.05 -2.08
N GLU A 33 -20.69 3.09 -2.57
CA GLU A 33 -20.32 3.28 -3.97
C GLU A 33 -19.16 2.38 -4.39
N TYR A 34 -18.35 1.91 -3.44
CA TYR A 34 -17.24 0.98 -3.69
C TYR A 34 -17.70 -0.49 -3.80
N HIS A 35 -18.61 -0.92 -2.92
CA HIS A 35 -18.88 -2.34 -2.61
C HIS A 35 -19.53 -3.18 -3.73
N ASN A 36 -19.81 -2.60 -4.90
CA ASN A 36 -20.39 -3.32 -6.05
C ASN A 36 -19.55 -3.17 -7.34
N VAL A 37 -18.40 -2.48 -7.27
CA VAL A 37 -17.47 -2.34 -8.39
C VAL A 37 -16.71 -3.65 -8.58
N HIS A 38 -16.55 -4.07 -9.83
CA HIS A 38 -15.78 -5.24 -10.24
C HIS A 38 -14.95 -4.88 -11.47
N LEU A 39 -13.69 -5.28 -11.49
CA LEU A 39 -12.73 -4.99 -12.57
C LEU A 39 -12.40 -6.29 -13.33
N HIS A 40 -12.10 -6.15 -14.63
CA HIS A 40 -11.50 -7.23 -15.42
C HIS A 40 -9.99 -7.01 -15.61
N LYS A 41 -9.26 -8.11 -15.82
CA LYS A 41 -7.80 -8.12 -16.03
C LYS A 41 -7.38 -7.42 -17.31
N ILE A 42 -6.37 -6.56 -17.21
CA ILE A 42 -5.73 -5.86 -18.33
C ILE A 42 -4.22 -6.07 -18.26
N ILE A 43 -3.55 -6.21 -19.40
CA ILE A 43 -2.09 -6.32 -19.53
C ILE A 43 -1.63 -5.28 -20.57
N PHE A 44 -1.25 -4.10 -20.10
CA PHE A 44 -0.92 -2.95 -20.96
C PHE A 44 0.31 -3.18 -21.85
N GLU A 45 1.28 -3.98 -21.44
CA GLU A 45 2.48 -4.31 -22.23
C GLU A 45 2.21 -5.28 -23.40
N GLU A 46 1.11 -6.04 -23.36
CA GLU A 46 0.64 -6.86 -24.50
C GLU A 46 -0.14 -6.01 -25.51
N ILE A 47 -0.79 -4.95 -25.02
CA ILE A 47 -1.64 -4.03 -25.77
C ILE A 47 -0.81 -2.94 -26.48
N TYR A 48 0.07 -2.27 -25.73
CA TYR A 48 0.91 -1.18 -26.21
C TYR A 48 2.33 -1.70 -26.49
N GLY A 49 2.67 -1.84 -27.78
CA GLY A 49 4.01 -2.26 -28.17
C GLY A 49 5.09 -1.26 -27.74
N ALA A 50 5.86 -1.57 -26.71
CA ALA A 50 6.96 -0.73 -26.23
C ALA A 50 8.09 -0.61 -27.26
N GLY A 51 8.53 0.62 -27.55
CA GLY A 51 9.63 0.96 -28.46
C GLY A 51 11.01 0.86 -27.82
N ASP A 52 11.08 0.94 -26.49
CA ASP A 52 12.30 0.88 -25.68
C ASP A 52 12.06 0.11 -24.36
N PRO A 53 13.12 -0.29 -23.63
CA PRO A 53 12.99 -1.04 -22.38
C PRO A 53 12.32 -0.27 -21.22
N SER A 54 12.48 1.06 -21.15
CA SER A 54 11.87 1.89 -20.09
C SER A 54 10.36 1.98 -20.27
N THR A 55 9.89 2.19 -21.50
CA THR A 55 8.46 2.12 -21.82
C THR A 55 7.89 0.74 -21.49
N LEU A 56 8.63 -0.35 -21.76
CA LEU A 56 8.18 -1.70 -21.42
C LEU A 56 8.07 -1.90 -19.90
N MET A 57 9.01 -1.36 -19.13
CA MET A 57 9.00 -1.43 -17.67
C MET A 57 7.82 -0.65 -17.08
N GLU A 58 7.54 0.56 -17.56
CA GLU A 58 6.41 1.36 -17.07
C GLU A 58 5.05 0.73 -17.42
N LEU A 59 4.90 0.11 -18.60
CA LEU A 59 3.68 -0.63 -18.96
C LEU A 59 3.46 -1.88 -18.09
N LYS A 60 4.53 -2.63 -17.78
CA LYS A 60 4.47 -3.77 -16.85
C LYS A 60 4.08 -3.34 -15.43
N GLU A 61 4.66 -2.25 -14.97
CA GLU A 61 4.35 -1.66 -13.66
C GLU A 61 2.88 -1.22 -13.62
N LEU A 62 2.39 -0.53 -14.64
CA LEU A 62 0.98 -0.14 -14.78
C LEU A 62 0.04 -1.36 -14.71
N SER A 63 0.38 -2.46 -15.39
CA SER A 63 -0.36 -3.73 -15.33
C SER A 63 -0.35 -4.38 -13.94
N ALA A 64 0.80 -4.37 -13.26
CA ALA A 64 0.94 -4.92 -11.90
C ALA A 64 0.12 -4.11 -10.89
N ARG A 65 0.20 -2.76 -10.94
CA ARG A 65 -0.55 -1.87 -10.06
C ARG A 65 -2.06 -1.97 -10.30
N ARG A 66 -2.49 -2.05 -11.56
CA ARG A 66 -3.93 -2.27 -11.86
C ARG A 66 -4.43 -3.61 -11.33
N ARG A 67 -3.64 -4.68 -11.45
CA ARG A 67 -4.01 -6.00 -10.92
C ARG A 67 -4.15 -6.00 -9.40
N ALA A 68 -3.25 -5.31 -8.68
CA ALA A 68 -3.36 -5.18 -7.22
C ALA A 68 -4.65 -4.44 -6.78
N ILE A 69 -5.17 -3.53 -7.61
CA ILE A 69 -6.47 -2.87 -7.40
C ILE A 69 -7.62 -3.86 -7.68
N GLU A 70 -7.58 -4.55 -8.83
CA GLU A 70 -8.56 -5.59 -9.22
C GLU A 70 -8.71 -6.69 -8.16
N GLU A 71 -7.61 -7.28 -7.69
CA GLU A 71 -7.58 -8.36 -6.70
C GLU A 71 -8.15 -7.93 -5.33
N SER A 72 -8.00 -6.64 -4.98
CA SER A 72 -8.53 -6.06 -3.75
C SER A 72 -10.03 -5.76 -3.84
N ILE A 73 -10.48 -5.23 -4.98
CA ILE A 73 -11.87 -4.82 -5.18
C ILE A 73 -12.78 -6.03 -5.43
N ASN A 74 -12.34 -6.97 -6.27
CA ASN A 74 -13.11 -8.16 -6.60
C ASN A 74 -13.15 -9.19 -5.45
N GLU A 75 -12.38 -8.99 -4.37
CA GLU A 75 -12.16 -9.96 -3.29
C GLU A 75 -11.66 -11.34 -3.79
N THR A 76 -11.04 -11.37 -4.98
CA THR A 76 -10.48 -12.58 -5.61
C THR A 76 -9.12 -12.96 -5.04
N SER A 77 -8.51 -12.07 -4.26
CA SER A 77 -7.35 -12.36 -3.42
C SER A 77 -7.68 -13.44 -2.37
N VAL A 78 -7.12 -14.64 -2.54
CA VAL A 78 -7.13 -15.72 -1.51
C VAL A 78 -6.15 -15.43 -0.35
N THR A 79 -5.47 -14.28 -0.40
CA THR A 79 -4.49 -13.85 0.60
C THR A 79 -5.18 -13.54 1.92
N ALA A 80 -4.72 -14.14 3.02
CA ALA A 80 -5.30 -13.92 4.34
C ALA A 80 -5.24 -12.45 4.76
N ASN A 81 -6.22 -11.98 5.54
CA ASN A 81 -6.30 -10.57 5.99
C ASN A 81 -5.01 -10.06 6.68
N ALA A 82 -4.23 -10.95 7.30
CA ALA A 82 -2.92 -10.62 7.86
C ALA A 82 -1.89 -10.27 6.77
N THR A 83 -1.81 -11.06 5.70
CA THR A 83 -0.89 -10.86 4.57
C THR A 83 -1.31 -9.66 3.70
N ALA A 84 -2.61 -9.42 3.51
CA ALA A 84 -3.09 -8.21 2.83
C ALA A 84 -2.73 -6.93 3.61
N ARG A 85 -2.75 -6.99 4.96
CA ARG A 85 -2.29 -5.92 5.86
C ARG A 85 -0.77 -5.73 5.83
N GLU A 86 -0.02 -6.82 5.75
CA GLU A 86 1.44 -6.82 5.60
C GLU A 86 1.87 -6.15 4.28
N MET A 87 1.25 -6.54 3.16
CA MET A 87 1.47 -5.94 1.82
C MET A 87 1.11 -4.45 1.73
N ALA A 88 0.42 -3.89 2.72
CA ALA A 88 0.05 -2.48 2.79
C ALA A 88 0.69 -1.74 3.98
N GLY A 89 1.85 -2.21 4.47
CA GLY A 89 2.64 -1.51 5.50
C GLY A 89 1.99 -1.50 6.89
N GLY A 90 1.23 -2.54 7.24
CA GLY A 90 0.59 -2.69 8.55
C GLY A 90 -0.76 -1.96 8.71
N LEU A 91 -1.19 -1.19 7.69
CA LEU A 91 -2.45 -0.44 7.67
C LEU A 91 -3.66 -1.34 7.96
N THR A 92 -4.43 -0.99 8.98
CA THR A 92 -5.63 -1.73 9.40
C THR A 92 -6.89 -1.41 8.60
N SER A 93 -6.94 -0.25 7.95
CA SER A 93 -8.07 0.15 7.11
C SER A 93 -7.84 -0.30 5.67
N ARG A 94 -8.66 -1.24 5.16
CA ARG A 94 -8.67 -1.66 3.74
C ARG A 94 -8.78 -0.47 2.78
N LEU A 95 -9.60 0.52 3.14
CA LEU A 95 -9.79 1.74 2.34
C LEU A 95 -8.47 2.51 2.19
N GLU A 96 -7.67 2.60 3.25
CA GLU A 96 -6.36 3.25 3.21
C GLU A 96 -5.34 2.48 2.37
N GLN A 97 -5.38 1.14 2.39
CA GLN A 97 -4.58 0.29 1.51
C GLN A 97 -4.94 0.51 0.03
N ASP A 98 -6.23 0.61 -0.28
CA ASP A 98 -6.73 0.78 -1.65
C ASP A 98 -6.47 2.20 -2.19
N LEU A 99 -6.51 3.22 -1.32
CA LEU A 99 -6.03 4.57 -1.66
C LEU A 99 -4.57 4.55 -2.09
N LEU A 100 -3.67 3.90 -1.33
CA LEU A 100 -2.25 3.81 -1.71
C LEU A 100 -2.04 3.10 -3.06
N LYS A 101 -2.80 2.02 -3.33
CA LYS A 101 -2.73 1.32 -4.63
C LYS A 101 -3.13 2.26 -5.79
N LEU A 102 -4.19 3.05 -5.61
CA LEU A 102 -4.65 4.04 -6.58
C LEU A 102 -3.69 5.23 -6.73
N GLU A 103 -3.11 5.72 -5.64
CA GLU A 103 -2.14 6.83 -5.65
C GLU A 103 -0.83 6.48 -6.39
N VAL A 104 -0.48 5.20 -6.49
CA VAL A 104 0.63 4.71 -7.33
C VAL A 104 0.18 4.41 -8.77
N TYR A 105 -1.06 3.93 -8.96
CA TYR A 105 -1.59 3.60 -10.29
C TYR A 105 -1.92 4.83 -11.15
N LEU A 106 -2.59 5.83 -10.57
CA LEU A 106 -3.07 7.01 -11.29
C LEU A 106 -1.95 7.79 -12.00
N PRO A 107 -0.78 8.09 -11.39
CA PRO A 107 0.35 8.74 -12.07
C PRO A 107 0.83 8.06 -13.35
N LEU A 108 0.80 6.73 -13.37
CA LEU A 108 1.21 5.90 -14.52
C LEU A 108 0.13 5.90 -15.60
N LEU A 109 -1.14 5.78 -15.20
CA LEU A 109 -2.28 5.80 -16.12
C LEU A 109 -2.42 7.18 -16.78
N GLU A 110 -2.31 8.26 -16.00
CA GLU A 110 -2.27 9.64 -16.49
C GLU A 110 -1.16 9.84 -17.54
N ASN A 111 0.00 9.20 -17.36
CA ASN A 111 1.11 9.30 -18.30
C ASN A 111 0.84 8.55 -19.61
N LEU A 112 0.30 7.34 -19.50
CA LEU A 112 -0.14 6.57 -20.66
C LEU A 112 -1.24 7.31 -21.44
N VAL A 113 -2.23 7.90 -20.76
CA VAL A 113 -3.28 8.73 -21.38
C VAL A 113 -2.67 9.91 -22.13
N PHE A 114 -1.76 10.66 -21.50
CA PHE A 114 -1.10 11.81 -22.13
C PHE A 114 -0.33 11.42 -23.40
N HIS A 115 0.47 10.36 -23.35
CA HIS A 115 1.28 9.94 -24.49
C HIS A 115 0.44 9.25 -25.59
N ALA A 116 -0.57 8.45 -25.24
CA ALA A 116 -1.44 7.78 -26.21
C ALA A 116 -2.27 8.81 -27.00
N THR A 117 -2.85 9.80 -26.33
CA THR A 117 -3.65 10.87 -26.95
C THR A 117 -2.81 11.84 -27.78
N SER A 118 -1.63 12.25 -27.28
CA SER A 118 -0.78 13.25 -27.96
C SER A 118 -0.06 12.72 -29.21
N SER A 119 0.24 11.41 -29.27
CA SER A 119 1.15 10.88 -30.29
C SER A 119 0.53 10.60 -31.67
N GLY A 120 -0.80 10.67 -31.81
CA GLY A 120 -1.56 10.37 -33.04
C GLY A 120 -1.50 8.91 -33.55
N ASN A 121 -0.47 8.16 -33.17
CA ASN A 121 -0.25 6.73 -33.47
C ASN A 121 -0.56 5.81 -32.27
N GLY A 122 -0.89 6.37 -31.11
CA GLY A 122 -1.06 5.63 -29.85
C GLY A 122 -2.42 4.94 -29.71
N GLY A 123 -2.68 3.89 -30.50
CA GLY A 123 -3.76 2.94 -30.22
C GLY A 123 -5.07 3.08 -31.03
N SER A 124 -5.07 3.79 -32.16
CA SER A 124 -6.29 3.88 -33.01
C SER A 124 -6.62 2.55 -33.71
N GLY A 125 -7.41 1.72 -32.99
CA GLY A 125 -7.83 0.38 -33.38
C GLY A 125 -7.14 -0.76 -32.63
N VAL A 126 -6.80 -0.57 -31.34
CA VAL A 126 -6.40 -1.66 -30.43
C VAL A 126 -7.56 -1.94 -29.46
N GLU A 127 -7.92 -3.21 -29.29
CA GLU A 127 -8.97 -3.67 -28.38
C GLU A 127 -8.38 -3.78 -26.96
N LEU A 128 -8.66 -2.81 -26.10
CA LEU A 128 -8.08 -2.73 -24.74
C LEU A 128 -8.72 -3.73 -23.75
N LYS A 129 -9.93 -4.21 -24.04
CA LYS A 129 -10.74 -5.10 -23.18
C LYS A 129 -11.00 -4.57 -21.77
N ILE A 130 -11.01 -3.23 -21.63
CA ILE A 130 -11.37 -2.57 -20.38
C ILE A 130 -12.83 -2.89 -20.05
N SER A 131 -13.05 -3.55 -18.93
CA SER A 131 -14.38 -3.89 -18.41
C SER A 131 -14.49 -3.55 -16.93
N TRP A 132 -15.54 -2.79 -16.60
CA TRP A 132 -15.90 -2.39 -15.24
C TRP A 132 -17.38 -2.70 -14.99
N SER A 133 -17.77 -3.06 -13.76
CA SER A 133 -19.16 -2.92 -13.34
C SER A 133 -19.45 -1.49 -12.84
N SER A 134 -20.73 -1.13 -12.83
CA SER A 134 -21.23 0.13 -12.27
C SER A 134 -21.86 -0.12 -10.90
N ALA A 135 -21.51 0.68 -9.91
CA ALA A 135 -22.09 0.62 -8.56
C ALA A 135 -23.40 1.42 -8.46
N LEU A 136 -23.61 2.38 -9.36
CA LEU A 136 -24.80 3.23 -9.38
C LEU A 136 -25.94 2.65 -10.24
N SER A 137 -25.62 1.73 -11.16
CA SER A 137 -26.61 1.06 -12.02
C SER A 137 -27.51 0.08 -11.24
N PRO A 138 -28.84 0.09 -11.47
CA PRO A 138 -29.75 -0.85 -10.82
C PRO A 138 -29.59 -2.29 -11.33
N THR A 139 -29.12 -3.19 -10.47
CA THR A 139 -29.02 -4.64 -10.72
C THR A 139 -30.42 -5.26 -10.86
N ARG A 140 -30.94 -5.38 -12.09
CA ARG A 140 -32.28 -5.95 -12.32
C ARG A 140 -32.34 -7.49 -12.21
N PHE A 141 -31.21 -8.19 -12.30
CA PHE A 141 -31.09 -9.65 -12.10
C PHE A 141 -29.72 -10.02 -11.50
N SER A 142 -29.58 -11.27 -11.03
CA SER A 142 -28.38 -11.80 -10.36
C SER A 142 -27.14 -11.84 -11.28
N GLY A 143 -26.32 -10.80 -11.18
CA GLY A 143 -25.03 -10.69 -11.87
C GLY A 143 -24.65 -9.23 -12.14
N CYS A 144 -23.42 -8.83 -11.79
CA CYS A 144 -22.86 -7.54 -12.19
C CYS A 144 -22.73 -7.51 -13.72
N LYS A 145 -23.41 -6.56 -14.38
CA LYS A 145 -23.17 -6.30 -15.81
C LYS A 145 -21.83 -5.56 -15.95
N PHE A 146 -20.86 -6.22 -16.56
CA PHE A 146 -19.63 -5.59 -17.02
C PHE A 146 -19.92 -4.70 -18.24
N LEU A 147 -19.30 -3.53 -18.27
CA LEU A 147 -19.40 -2.53 -19.32
C LEU A 147 -18.04 -2.42 -20.00
N HIS A 148 -17.97 -2.88 -21.25
CA HIS A 148 -16.76 -2.93 -22.06
C HIS A 148 -16.58 -1.66 -22.88
N ASN A 149 -15.46 -0.94 -22.73
CA ASN A 149 -15.15 0.25 -23.54
C ASN A 149 -13.64 0.40 -23.76
N ASP A 150 -13.18 0.21 -25.00
CA ASP A 150 -11.76 0.23 -25.39
C ASP A 150 -11.11 1.62 -25.46
N GLU A 151 -11.68 2.66 -24.83
CA GLU A 151 -11.02 3.96 -24.70
C GLU A 151 -10.23 4.06 -23.39
N LEU A 152 -8.93 4.40 -23.45
CA LEU A 152 -8.11 4.60 -22.26
C LEU A 152 -8.62 5.74 -21.34
N CYS A 153 -9.32 6.72 -21.92
CA CYS A 153 -10.01 7.77 -21.15
C CYS A 153 -11.15 7.22 -20.29
N PHE A 154 -11.77 6.09 -20.67
CA PHE A 154 -12.78 5.41 -19.87
C PHE A 154 -12.16 4.80 -18.61
N GLU A 155 -11.05 4.08 -18.76
CA GLU A 155 -10.26 3.55 -17.64
C GLU A 155 -9.85 4.66 -16.66
N HIS A 156 -9.34 5.78 -17.18
CA HIS A 156 -8.97 6.94 -16.36
C HIS A 156 -10.16 7.57 -15.62
N GLY A 157 -11.30 7.73 -16.30
CA GLY A 157 -12.53 8.22 -15.68
C GLY A 157 -13.03 7.30 -14.56
N MET A 158 -13.07 5.98 -14.80
CA MET A 158 -13.51 5.00 -13.80
C MET A 158 -12.55 4.89 -12.61
N ALA A 159 -11.24 4.88 -12.85
CA ALA A 159 -10.22 4.81 -11.79
C ALA A 159 -10.23 6.05 -10.88
N LEU A 160 -10.41 7.25 -11.44
CA LEU A 160 -10.60 8.47 -10.64
C LEU A 160 -11.95 8.48 -9.90
N PHE A 161 -13.03 7.98 -10.51
CA PHE A 161 -14.34 7.92 -9.84
C PHE A 161 -14.29 7.01 -8.62
N LEU A 162 -13.64 5.86 -8.76
CA LEU A 162 -13.31 4.92 -7.69
C LEU A 162 -12.44 5.58 -6.60
N TYR A 163 -11.38 6.30 -6.97
CA TYR A 163 -10.52 7.01 -6.01
C TYR A 163 -11.29 8.05 -5.18
N GLY A 164 -12.20 8.82 -5.82
CA GLY A 164 -13.12 9.71 -5.12
C GLY A 164 -14.05 8.97 -4.13
N ALA A 165 -14.54 7.79 -4.50
CA ALA A 165 -15.43 6.99 -3.67
C ALA A 165 -14.70 6.42 -2.43
N ILE A 166 -13.49 5.89 -2.61
CA ILE A 166 -12.69 5.36 -1.47
C ILE A 166 -12.25 6.50 -0.55
N LEU A 167 -11.90 7.68 -1.07
CA LEU A 167 -11.63 8.87 -0.24
C LEU A 167 -12.84 9.24 0.62
N ARG A 168 -14.05 9.18 0.04
CA ARG A 168 -15.32 9.47 0.73
C ARG A 168 -15.66 8.41 1.79
N GLU A 169 -15.49 7.12 1.49
CA GLU A 169 -15.67 6.05 2.48
C GLU A 169 -14.61 6.12 3.61
N ARG A 170 -13.35 6.44 3.29
CA ARG A 170 -12.28 6.65 4.29
C ARG A 170 -12.57 7.87 5.17
N ALA A 171 -13.10 8.96 4.59
CA ALA A 171 -13.53 10.13 5.35
C ALA A 171 -14.62 9.79 6.38
N GLN A 172 -15.56 8.91 6.03
CA GLN A 172 -16.59 8.40 6.93
C GLN A 172 -16.01 7.47 8.01
N GLU A 173 -15.04 6.62 7.69
CA GLU A 173 -14.37 5.77 8.68
C GLU A 173 -13.62 6.62 9.74
N VAL A 174 -12.89 7.64 9.29
CA VAL A 174 -12.19 8.60 10.15
C VAL A 174 -13.19 9.42 10.99
N LEU A 175 -14.34 9.78 10.42
CA LEU A 175 -15.43 10.47 11.12
C LEU A 175 -15.98 9.66 12.29
N LEU A 176 -16.13 8.34 12.12
CA LEU A 176 -16.60 7.41 13.15
C LEU A 176 -15.56 7.18 14.26
N ARG A 177 -14.27 7.42 13.98
CA ARG A 177 -13.18 7.42 14.98
C ARG A 177 -13.05 8.75 15.72
N GLY A 178 -13.79 9.79 15.31
CA GLY A 178 -13.85 11.10 15.98
C GLY A 178 -12.91 12.19 15.43
N ASP A 179 -12.06 11.91 14.44
CA ASP A 179 -11.21 12.96 13.85
C ASP A 179 -11.97 13.77 12.79
N LEU A 180 -12.66 14.80 13.25
CA LEU A 180 -13.38 15.74 12.38
C LEU A 180 -12.48 16.54 11.44
N ALA A 181 -11.19 16.71 11.77
CA ALA A 181 -10.27 17.49 10.96
C ALA A 181 -9.80 16.68 9.74
N GLN A 182 -9.29 15.47 9.98
CA GLN A 182 -8.84 14.56 8.93
C GLN A 182 -10.03 14.10 8.06
N SER A 183 -11.19 13.82 8.67
CA SER A 183 -12.41 13.49 7.92
C SER A 183 -12.82 14.63 6.97
N GLY A 184 -12.88 15.86 7.47
CA GLY A 184 -13.20 17.04 6.64
C GLY A 184 -12.20 17.29 5.51
N GLU A 185 -10.92 17.00 5.72
CA GLU A 185 -9.91 17.07 4.66
C GLU A 185 -10.11 16.00 3.58
N LEU A 186 -10.38 14.75 3.97
CA LEU A 186 -10.61 13.64 3.05
C LEU A 186 -11.86 13.86 2.18
N TYR A 187 -12.97 14.34 2.76
CA TYR A 187 -14.15 14.75 1.97
C TYR A 187 -13.84 15.88 0.97
N ARG A 188 -13.00 16.86 1.36
CA ARG A 188 -12.55 17.92 0.43
C ARG A 188 -11.66 17.39 -0.69
N LYS A 189 -10.83 16.38 -0.43
CA LYS A 189 -10.05 15.66 -1.46
C LYS A 189 -10.95 14.90 -2.42
N ALA A 190 -11.94 14.15 -1.91
CA ALA A 190 -12.94 13.47 -2.73
C ALA A 190 -13.71 14.44 -3.64
N ALA A 191 -14.18 15.56 -3.08
CA ALA A 191 -14.83 16.64 -3.85
C ALA A 191 -13.92 17.17 -4.98
N GLY A 192 -12.62 17.33 -4.70
CA GLY A 192 -11.60 17.71 -5.66
C GLY A 192 -11.48 16.77 -6.87
N VAL A 193 -11.41 15.47 -6.60
CA VAL A 193 -11.33 14.42 -7.63
C VAL A 193 -12.59 14.45 -8.51
N TYR A 194 -13.77 14.52 -7.91
CA TYR A 194 -15.03 14.60 -8.64
C TYR A 194 -15.20 15.90 -9.45
N HIS A 195 -14.68 17.02 -8.94
CA HIS A 195 -14.65 18.29 -9.67
C HIS A 195 -13.71 18.23 -10.89
N HIS A 196 -12.54 17.62 -10.73
CA HIS A 196 -11.59 17.39 -11.84
C HIS A 196 -12.16 16.44 -12.91
N LEU A 197 -12.82 15.35 -12.49
CA LEU A 197 -13.56 14.46 -13.38
C LEU A 197 -14.60 15.19 -14.23
N PHE A 198 -15.42 16.03 -13.60
CA PHE A 198 -16.45 16.83 -14.26
C PHE A 198 -15.87 17.82 -15.28
N GLN A 199 -14.78 18.51 -14.94
CA GLN A 199 -14.26 19.60 -15.77
C GLN A 199 -13.26 19.17 -16.86
N GLN A 200 -12.41 18.18 -16.58
CA GLN A 200 -11.21 17.90 -17.39
C GLN A 200 -11.25 16.52 -18.06
N VAL A 201 -11.69 15.48 -17.34
CA VAL A 201 -11.56 14.09 -17.79
C VAL A 201 -12.77 13.62 -18.60
N LEU A 202 -13.96 13.63 -17.99
CA LEU A 202 -15.16 13.07 -18.61
C LEU A 202 -15.66 13.83 -19.85
N PRO A 203 -15.54 15.17 -19.97
CA PRO A 203 -15.87 15.88 -21.22
C PRO A 203 -15.04 15.45 -22.43
N SER A 204 -13.88 14.82 -22.21
CA SER A 204 -12.97 14.34 -23.25
C SER A 204 -13.23 12.88 -23.68
N LEU A 205 -14.16 12.19 -23.03
CA LEU A 205 -14.53 10.80 -23.31
C LEU A 205 -15.46 10.71 -24.54
N LYS A 206 -15.21 9.81 -25.49
CA LYS A 206 -16.12 9.63 -26.63
C LYS A 206 -17.25 8.65 -26.30
N PRO A 207 -18.40 8.75 -26.97
CA PRO A 207 -19.45 7.74 -26.86
C PRO A 207 -18.94 6.36 -27.30
N ALA A 208 -19.09 5.35 -26.45
CA ALA A 208 -18.72 3.97 -26.78
C ALA A 208 -19.54 3.46 -27.97
N VAL A 209 -18.87 3.02 -29.04
CA VAL A 209 -19.54 2.52 -30.25
C VAL A 209 -20.20 1.17 -29.95
N GLY A 210 -21.52 1.13 -29.95
CA GLY A 210 -22.30 -0.10 -29.80
C GLY A 210 -22.81 -0.41 -28.38
N GLN A 211 -22.50 0.40 -27.36
CA GLN A 211 -23.23 0.33 -26.09
C GLN A 211 -24.55 1.10 -26.21
N GLU A 212 -25.68 0.49 -25.86
CA GLU A 212 -26.98 1.17 -25.86
C GLU A 212 -27.06 2.30 -24.81
N ARG A 213 -26.35 2.17 -23.68
CA ARG A 213 -26.26 3.18 -22.60
C ARG A 213 -24.92 3.09 -21.87
N PRO A 214 -24.18 4.20 -21.68
CA PRO A 214 -22.94 4.23 -20.90
C PRO A 214 -23.20 4.20 -19.37
N PRO A 215 -22.21 3.83 -18.54
CA PRO A 215 -22.35 3.85 -17.08
C PRO A 215 -22.63 5.26 -16.53
N PRO A 216 -23.44 5.38 -15.46
CA PRO A 216 -23.66 6.65 -14.73
C PRO A 216 -22.35 7.36 -14.38
N GLU A 217 -21.34 6.60 -13.94
CA GLU A 217 -20.03 7.09 -13.49
C GLU A 217 -19.28 7.88 -14.58
N THR A 218 -19.58 7.65 -15.87
CA THR A 218 -19.01 8.42 -17.00
C THR A 218 -19.74 9.71 -17.33
N ASN A 219 -20.86 10.01 -16.65
CA ASN A 219 -21.60 11.25 -16.86
C ASN A 219 -20.93 12.41 -16.10
N PRO A 220 -20.42 13.47 -16.78
CA PRO A 220 -19.75 14.58 -16.11
C PRO A 220 -20.63 15.23 -15.03
N SER A 221 -21.92 15.41 -15.33
CA SER A 221 -22.86 16.03 -14.39
C SER A 221 -23.11 15.17 -13.14
N LEU A 222 -22.97 13.84 -13.22
CA LEU A 222 -23.04 12.97 -12.04
C LEU A 222 -21.77 13.12 -11.17
N SER A 223 -20.59 13.26 -11.78
CA SER A 223 -19.39 13.63 -11.01
C SER A 223 -19.57 14.97 -10.30
N ASN A 224 -20.24 15.96 -10.91
CA ASN A 224 -20.53 17.21 -10.22
C ASN A 224 -21.54 17.04 -9.06
N VAL A 225 -22.53 16.14 -9.17
CA VAL A 225 -23.40 15.74 -8.04
C VAL A 225 -22.56 15.16 -6.89
N MET A 226 -21.62 14.26 -7.18
CA MET A 226 -20.74 13.66 -6.17
C MET A 226 -19.80 14.68 -5.50
N ASN A 227 -19.29 15.66 -6.26
CA ASN A 227 -18.56 16.81 -5.73
C ASN A 227 -19.40 17.57 -4.67
N PHE A 228 -20.64 17.94 -5.00
CA PHE A 228 -21.53 18.63 -4.04
C PHE A 228 -21.87 17.80 -2.81
N ILE A 229 -22.05 16.48 -2.94
CA ILE A 229 -22.26 15.58 -1.80
C ILE A 229 -21.03 15.56 -0.88
N CYS A 230 -19.84 15.40 -1.45
CA CYS A 230 -18.60 15.41 -0.66
C CYS A 230 -18.37 16.76 0.05
N LEU A 231 -18.72 17.89 -0.59
CA LEU A 231 -18.70 19.20 0.07
C LEU A 231 -19.75 19.32 1.18
N ALA A 232 -20.94 18.79 0.99
CA ALA A 232 -21.98 18.76 2.03
C ALA A 232 -21.53 17.94 3.25
N GLU A 233 -20.87 16.81 3.04
CA GLU A 233 -20.30 15.97 4.10
C GLU A 233 -19.08 16.64 4.79
N ALA A 234 -18.20 17.30 4.04
CA ALA A 234 -17.11 18.12 4.60
C ALA A 234 -17.64 19.28 5.47
N GLN A 235 -18.67 19.98 5.00
CA GLN A 235 -19.38 21.02 5.75
C GLN A 235 -20.05 20.42 7.00
N GLY A 236 -20.56 19.19 6.94
CA GLY A 236 -21.06 18.43 8.08
C GLY A 236 -19.99 18.14 9.15
N ALA A 237 -18.78 17.76 8.75
CA ALA A 237 -17.65 17.61 9.69
C ALA A 237 -17.27 18.95 10.34
N ALA A 238 -17.27 20.04 9.56
CA ALA A 238 -17.01 21.39 10.08
C ALA A 238 -18.11 21.87 11.05
N LEU A 239 -19.39 21.55 10.78
CA LEU A 239 -20.52 21.80 11.68
C LEU A 239 -20.35 21.08 13.01
N ARG A 240 -20.00 19.78 13.01
CA ARG A 240 -19.71 19.03 14.25
C ARG A 240 -18.60 19.70 15.06
N LYS A 241 -17.54 20.19 14.39
CA LYS A 241 -16.42 20.89 15.04
C LYS A 241 -16.84 22.25 15.62
N ALA A 242 -17.81 22.93 15.00
CA ALA A 242 -18.41 24.16 15.56
C ALA A 242 -19.28 23.86 16.79
N VAL A 243 -19.98 22.72 16.81
CA VAL A 243 -20.75 22.24 17.98
C VAL A 243 -19.83 21.90 19.15
N GLU A 244 -18.76 21.14 18.92
CA GLU A 244 -17.75 20.82 19.95
C GLU A 244 -17.14 22.09 20.57
N LYS A 245 -16.84 23.08 19.72
CA LYS A 245 -16.34 24.41 20.12
C LYS A 245 -17.42 25.32 20.72
N ARG A 246 -18.65 24.84 20.90
CA ARG A 246 -19.79 25.58 21.48
C ARG A 246 -20.04 26.93 20.79
N MET A 247 -19.93 26.97 19.46
CA MET A 247 -20.23 28.17 18.69
C MET A 247 -21.72 28.50 18.75
N SER A 248 -22.07 29.76 18.48
CA SER A 248 -23.45 30.25 18.63
C SER A 248 -24.46 29.50 17.77
N VAL A 249 -25.66 29.26 18.30
CA VAL A 249 -26.75 28.58 17.59
C VAL A 249 -27.10 29.27 16.26
N GLY A 250 -27.03 30.60 16.21
CA GLY A 250 -27.16 31.35 14.97
C GLY A 250 -26.10 30.99 13.92
N LEU A 251 -24.85 30.68 14.30
CA LEU A 251 -23.86 30.17 13.35
C LEU A 251 -24.16 28.72 12.94
N LEU A 252 -24.55 27.85 13.88
CA LEU A 252 -24.93 26.46 13.57
C LEU A 252 -26.08 26.41 12.55
N SER A 253 -27.09 27.28 12.72
CA SER A 253 -28.19 27.46 11.76
C SER A 253 -27.68 27.75 10.34
N LYS A 254 -26.72 28.69 10.20
CA LYS A 254 -26.15 29.06 8.89
C LYS A 254 -25.28 27.97 8.28
N LEU A 255 -24.56 27.21 9.11
CA LEU A 255 -23.73 26.09 8.66
C LEU A 255 -24.60 24.91 8.16
N ASP A 256 -25.67 24.55 8.88
CA ASP A 256 -26.67 23.55 8.42
C ASP A 256 -27.38 24.00 7.14
N CYS A 257 -27.71 25.29 7.03
CA CYS A 257 -28.28 25.86 5.80
C CYS A 257 -27.32 25.69 4.60
N GLY A 258 -26.01 25.89 4.81
CA GLY A 258 -24.98 25.63 3.81
C GLY A 258 -24.88 24.17 3.36
N ILE A 259 -25.10 23.20 4.26
CA ILE A 259 -25.19 21.78 3.87
C ILE A 259 -26.41 21.55 2.98
N LYS A 260 -27.56 22.12 3.36
CA LYS A 260 -28.81 22.05 2.57
C LYS A 260 -28.64 22.68 1.19
N GLU A 261 -27.96 23.82 1.07
CA GLU A 261 -27.71 24.48 -0.22
C GLU A 261 -26.81 23.64 -1.15
N LEU A 262 -25.72 23.05 -0.62
CA LEU A 262 -24.86 22.15 -1.39
C LEU A 262 -25.66 20.95 -1.92
N LEU A 263 -26.53 20.37 -1.09
CA LEU A 263 -27.40 19.28 -1.48
C LEU A 263 -28.55 19.71 -2.41
N ASP A 264 -29.02 20.97 -2.34
CA ASP A 264 -29.96 21.53 -3.33
C ASP A 264 -29.32 21.59 -4.73
N GLN A 265 -28.06 21.99 -4.83
CA GLN A 265 -27.31 22.00 -6.10
C GLN A 265 -27.16 20.58 -6.65
N ALA A 266 -26.78 19.61 -5.81
CA ALA A 266 -26.76 18.18 -6.16
C ALA A 266 -28.13 17.69 -6.67
N TYR A 267 -29.20 18.01 -5.95
CA TYR A 267 -30.57 17.60 -6.30
C TYR A 267 -31.09 18.25 -7.59
N SER A 268 -30.77 19.53 -7.82
CA SER A 268 -31.16 20.26 -9.04
C SER A 268 -30.53 19.63 -10.27
N ILE A 269 -29.24 19.26 -10.20
CA ILE A 269 -28.55 18.55 -11.29
C ILE A 269 -29.17 17.16 -11.46
N LEU A 270 -29.40 16.42 -10.37
CA LEU A 270 -30.00 15.08 -10.43
C LEU A 270 -31.39 15.08 -11.10
N ASN A 271 -32.25 16.04 -10.73
CA ASN A 271 -33.58 16.18 -11.33
C ASN A 271 -33.54 16.59 -12.81
N SER A 272 -32.45 17.21 -13.30
CA SER A 272 -32.31 17.54 -14.73
C SER A 272 -32.18 16.30 -15.64
N PHE A 273 -31.85 15.13 -15.06
CA PHE A 273 -31.78 13.87 -15.80
C PHE A 273 -33.13 13.14 -15.92
N ASN A 274 -34.20 13.64 -15.30
CA ASN A 274 -35.44 12.88 -15.15
C ASN A 274 -36.05 12.53 -16.53
N GLY A 275 -36.31 11.24 -16.77
CA GLY A 275 -36.71 10.69 -18.07
C GLY A 275 -35.58 10.32 -19.05
N LYS A 276 -34.31 10.68 -18.78
CA LYS A 276 -33.14 10.30 -19.62
C LYS A 276 -32.20 9.28 -18.98
N CYS A 277 -32.17 9.19 -17.64
CA CYS A 277 -31.37 8.19 -16.93
C CYS A 277 -32.23 7.33 -15.99
N GLU A 278 -32.73 6.17 -16.45
CA GLU A 278 -33.21 5.07 -15.59
C GLU A 278 -32.08 4.38 -14.77
N ILE A 279 -30.93 5.03 -14.65
CA ILE A 279 -29.61 4.40 -14.38
C ILE A 279 -29.03 4.83 -13.05
N ILE A 280 -29.63 5.80 -12.35
CA ILE A 280 -29.14 6.25 -11.04
C ILE A 280 -29.91 5.51 -9.94
N SER A 281 -29.18 4.89 -9.02
CA SER A 281 -29.74 4.20 -7.86
C SER A 281 -30.71 5.08 -7.07
N SER A 282 -31.94 4.60 -6.88
CA SER A 282 -32.97 5.28 -6.08
C SER A 282 -32.54 5.53 -4.63
N LYS A 283 -31.52 4.82 -4.13
CA LYS A 283 -30.89 5.07 -2.83
C LYS A 283 -30.15 6.41 -2.77
N LEU A 284 -29.54 6.85 -3.88
CA LEU A 284 -28.80 8.12 -3.95
C LEU A 284 -29.76 9.32 -3.98
N GLU A 285 -30.81 9.23 -4.80
CA GLU A 285 -31.88 10.24 -4.83
C GLU A 285 -32.55 10.36 -3.45
N GLU A 286 -32.86 9.22 -2.81
CA GLU A 286 -33.44 9.17 -1.48
C GLU A 286 -32.50 9.78 -0.42
N PHE A 287 -31.21 9.44 -0.45
CA PHE A 287 -30.20 10.02 0.43
C PHE A 287 -30.14 11.56 0.33
N ILE A 288 -30.08 12.10 -0.88
CA ILE A 288 -30.03 13.56 -1.11
C ILE A 288 -31.33 14.21 -0.61
N CYS A 289 -32.49 13.65 -0.97
CA CYS A 289 -33.81 14.20 -0.62
C CYS A 289 -34.03 14.28 0.91
N PHE A 290 -33.73 13.20 1.63
CA PHE A 290 -33.89 13.16 3.08
C PHE A 290 -32.80 13.93 3.83
N SER A 291 -31.56 13.95 3.34
CA SER A 291 -30.49 14.77 3.93
C SER A 291 -30.81 16.26 3.83
N ARG A 292 -31.28 16.75 2.68
CA ARG A 292 -31.78 18.14 2.51
C ARG A 292 -32.86 18.47 3.53
N SER A 293 -33.87 17.60 3.63
CA SER A 293 -34.99 17.78 4.56
C SER A 293 -34.54 17.80 6.03
N LEU A 294 -33.54 16.98 6.40
CA LEU A 294 -32.97 16.92 7.74
C LEU A 294 -32.17 18.19 8.09
N HIS A 295 -31.35 18.68 7.15
CA HIS A 295 -30.57 19.91 7.35
C HIS A 295 -31.42 21.18 7.32
N GLU A 296 -32.50 21.22 6.52
CA GLU A 296 -33.50 22.29 6.60
C GLU A 296 -34.17 22.32 7.99
N LEU A 297 -34.59 21.15 8.49
CA LEU A 297 -35.20 21.03 9.82
C LEU A 297 -34.25 21.48 10.94
N ARG A 298 -32.99 21.04 10.90
CA ARG A 298 -31.93 21.46 11.86
C ARG A 298 -31.65 22.95 11.80
N SER A 299 -31.48 23.49 10.60
CA SER A 299 -31.23 24.91 10.39
C SER A 299 -32.37 25.77 10.95
N LYS A 300 -33.63 25.38 10.69
CA LYS A 300 -34.83 26.03 11.25
C LYS A 300 -34.92 25.86 12.77
N ARG A 301 -34.53 24.71 13.34
CA ARG A 301 -34.45 24.52 14.80
C ARG A 301 -33.44 25.48 15.44
N TYR A 302 -32.23 25.57 14.90
CA TYR A 302 -31.22 26.51 15.40
C TYR A 302 -31.58 27.98 15.18
N LEU A 303 -32.34 28.31 14.12
CA LEU A 303 -32.87 29.65 13.92
C LEU A 303 -33.90 30.01 14.99
N ALA A 304 -34.86 29.12 15.26
CA ALA A 304 -35.86 29.30 16.32
C ALA A 304 -35.22 29.46 17.72
N ASP A 305 -34.19 28.66 18.02
CA ASP A 305 -33.38 28.78 19.24
C ASP A 305 -32.62 30.13 19.27
N SER A 306 -32.02 30.55 18.16
CA SER A 306 -31.36 31.86 18.06
C SER A 306 -32.32 33.04 18.20
N LEU A 307 -33.58 32.90 17.79
CA LEU A 307 -34.63 33.89 17.99
C LEU A 307 -35.06 33.94 19.45
N LYS A 308 -35.33 32.79 20.09
CA LYS A 308 -35.67 32.70 21.53
C LYS A 308 -34.64 33.44 22.40
N ASN A 309 -33.35 33.28 22.08
CA ASN A 309 -32.25 33.93 22.80
C ASN A 309 -31.97 35.39 22.36
N GLY A 310 -32.67 35.90 21.34
CA GLY A 310 -32.45 37.25 20.77
C GLY A 310 -33.01 38.40 21.60
N LEU A 311 -33.92 38.10 22.54
CA LEU A 311 -34.57 39.04 23.47
C LEU A 311 -35.33 40.22 22.80
N LYS A 312 -35.69 40.14 21.51
CA LYS A 312 -36.53 41.17 20.87
C LYS A 312 -38.00 40.76 20.92
N LYS A 313 -38.87 41.77 21.09
CA LYS A 313 -40.32 41.59 21.03
C LYS A 313 -40.73 41.10 19.63
N GLY A 314 -41.37 39.94 19.58
CA GLY A 314 -41.81 39.24 18.38
C GLY A 314 -40.99 37.98 18.06
N ASP A 315 -39.80 37.80 18.65
CA ASP A 315 -38.90 36.70 18.30
C ASP A 315 -39.47 35.32 18.71
N VAL A 316 -40.28 35.23 19.78
CA VAL A 316 -40.90 33.96 20.21
C VAL A 316 -42.04 33.57 19.27
N GLY A 317 -42.87 34.55 18.88
CA GLY A 317 -43.90 34.36 17.85
C GLY A 317 -43.31 33.90 16.52
N LEU A 318 -42.19 34.50 16.10
CA LEU A 318 -41.43 34.10 14.91
C LEU A 318 -40.85 32.68 15.05
N ALA A 319 -40.24 32.34 16.19
CA ALA A 319 -39.66 31.03 16.45
C ALA A 319 -40.71 29.90 16.35
N ILE A 320 -41.90 30.09 16.95
CA ILE A 320 -43.02 29.14 16.84
C ILE A 320 -43.45 28.98 15.38
N GLY A 321 -43.58 30.08 14.63
CA GLY A 321 -43.94 30.06 13.21
C GLY A 321 -42.93 29.28 12.35
N VAL A 322 -41.63 29.52 12.56
CA VAL A 322 -40.53 28.81 11.88
C VAL A 322 -40.59 27.30 12.16
N LEU A 323 -40.79 26.87 13.41
CA LEU A 323 -40.86 25.46 13.77
C LEU A 323 -42.12 24.76 13.23
N ARG A 324 -43.29 25.41 13.31
CA ARG A 324 -44.54 24.88 12.71
C ARG A 324 -44.38 24.67 11.20
N MET A 325 -43.83 25.65 10.50
CA MET A 325 -43.55 25.55 9.06
C MET A 325 -42.52 24.46 8.74
N ALA A 326 -41.50 24.29 9.58
CA ALA A 326 -40.51 23.21 9.44
C ALA A 326 -41.16 21.82 9.55
N LEU A 327 -42.06 21.63 10.51
CA LEU A 327 -42.75 20.36 10.76
C LEU A 327 -43.78 20.02 9.67
N GLU A 328 -44.54 21.00 9.16
CA GLU A 328 -45.47 20.76 8.06
C GLU A 328 -44.72 20.39 6.77
N ASN A 329 -43.57 21.03 6.48
CA ASN A 329 -42.72 20.72 5.33
C ASN A 329 -42.20 19.27 5.28
N ILE A 330 -42.14 18.57 6.40
CA ILE A 330 -41.64 17.18 6.51
C ILE A 330 -42.72 16.15 6.82
N LYS A 331 -43.97 16.59 7.00
CA LYS A 331 -45.11 15.74 7.35
C LYS A 331 -45.32 14.66 6.29
N GLY A 332 -45.52 13.42 6.76
CA GLY A 332 -45.63 12.25 5.88
C GLY A 332 -44.33 11.77 5.21
N LYS A 333 -43.22 12.54 5.28
CA LYS A 333 -41.93 12.12 4.74
C LYS A 333 -41.21 11.20 5.72
N THR A 334 -40.94 9.96 5.31
CA THR A 334 -40.18 8.98 6.10
C THR A 334 -39.18 8.25 5.20
N PRO A 335 -37.87 8.16 5.54
CA PRO A 335 -36.91 7.36 4.79
C PRO A 335 -37.31 5.87 4.79
N LYS A 336 -36.92 5.11 3.76
CA LYS A 336 -37.10 3.65 3.73
C LYS A 336 -36.10 2.94 4.63
N LYS A 337 -34.85 3.40 4.66
CA LYS A 337 -33.77 2.78 5.46
C LYS A 337 -33.98 3.04 6.96
N GLU A 338 -34.00 1.98 7.76
CA GLU A 338 -34.28 2.05 9.21
C GLU A 338 -33.30 2.97 9.98
N SER A 339 -31.98 2.88 9.71
CA SER A 339 -31.00 3.75 10.36
C SER A 339 -31.23 5.23 10.03
N TRP A 340 -31.68 5.57 8.81
CA TRP A 340 -32.08 6.93 8.47
C TRP A 340 -33.39 7.36 9.15
N GLN A 341 -34.38 6.45 9.24
CA GLN A 341 -35.62 6.72 9.95
C GLN A 341 -35.40 7.08 11.41
N LEU A 342 -34.52 6.35 12.12
CA LEU A 342 -34.25 6.57 13.54
C LEU A 342 -33.74 8.00 13.79
N VAL A 343 -32.83 8.46 12.95
CA VAL A 343 -32.21 9.80 13.05
C VAL A 343 -33.20 10.89 12.68
N PHE A 344 -33.98 10.68 11.61
CA PHE A 344 -35.02 11.62 11.18
C PHE A 344 -36.10 11.76 12.26
N LYS A 345 -36.61 10.63 12.79
CA LYS A 345 -37.59 10.60 13.91
C LYS A 345 -37.04 11.27 15.17
N LYS A 346 -35.74 11.09 15.48
CA LYS A 346 -35.10 11.75 16.64
C LYS A 346 -35.10 13.28 16.50
N GLU A 347 -34.70 13.80 15.34
CA GLU A 347 -34.71 15.25 15.07
C GLU A 347 -36.13 15.82 15.11
N ILE A 348 -37.10 15.12 14.49
CA ILE A 348 -38.53 15.48 14.52
C ILE A 348 -39.03 15.59 15.95
N LYS A 349 -38.70 14.60 16.80
CA LYS A 349 -39.08 14.62 18.21
C LYS A 349 -38.49 15.83 18.94
N THR A 350 -37.20 16.11 18.75
CA THR A 350 -36.53 17.28 19.34
C THR A 350 -37.19 18.60 18.92
N VAL A 351 -37.61 18.73 17.66
CA VAL A 351 -38.34 19.93 17.18
C VAL A 351 -39.74 20.03 17.78
N HIS A 352 -40.47 18.92 17.94
CA HIS A 352 -41.78 18.93 18.61
C HIS A 352 -41.68 19.30 20.09
N GLU A 353 -40.64 18.82 20.79
CA GLU A 353 -40.40 19.14 22.20
C GLU A 353 -40.11 20.64 22.38
N MET A 354 -39.21 21.21 21.57
CA MET A 354 -38.91 22.66 21.56
C MET A 354 -40.13 23.51 21.15
N LEU A 355 -40.93 23.07 20.16
CA LEU A 355 -42.13 23.78 19.76
C LEU A 355 -43.16 23.83 20.91
N ARG A 356 -43.41 22.70 21.58
CA ARG A 356 -44.33 22.63 22.72
C ARG A 356 -43.90 23.54 23.87
N GLU A 357 -42.60 23.59 24.17
CA GLU A 357 -42.05 24.49 25.20
C GLU A 357 -42.25 25.97 24.83
N LEU A 358 -41.94 26.35 23.59
CA LEU A 358 -42.16 27.71 23.09
C LEU A 358 -43.65 28.10 23.06
N GLU A 359 -44.53 27.20 22.64
CA GLU A 359 -45.99 27.43 22.65
C GLU A 359 -46.54 27.60 24.07
N GLN A 360 -46.03 26.81 25.03
CA GLN A 360 -46.37 26.95 26.44
C GLN A 360 -45.87 28.29 27.00
N GLU A 361 -44.59 28.63 26.83
CA GLU A 361 -44.03 29.91 27.27
C GLU A 361 -44.74 31.10 26.63
N ASN A 362 -45.08 31.04 25.34
CA ASN A 362 -45.83 32.09 24.66
C ASN A 362 -47.27 32.22 25.16
N GLY A 363 -47.89 31.10 25.57
CA GLY A 363 -49.23 31.08 26.17
C GLY A 363 -49.32 31.67 27.58
N PHE A 364 -48.21 31.68 28.34
CA PHE A 364 -48.17 32.13 29.75
C PHE A 364 -47.34 33.39 30.02
N VAL A 365 -46.37 33.72 29.17
CA VAL A 365 -45.36 34.77 29.44
C VAL A 365 -45.34 35.83 28.35
N TYR A 366 -45.14 35.45 27.08
CA TYR A 366 -44.83 36.41 26.02
C TYR A 366 -46.07 36.95 25.27
N HIS A 367 -47.10 36.12 25.09
CA HIS A 367 -48.35 36.45 24.38
C HIS A 367 -48.15 37.05 22.97
N GLU A 368 -47.10 36.63 22.26
CA GLU A 368 -46.75 37.13 20.94
C GLU A 368 -47.59 36.47 19.82
N ARG A 369 -47.89 37.26 18.80
CA ARG A 369 -48.60 36.79 17.61
C ARG A 369 -47.69 35.88 16.78
N VAL A 370 -48.12 34.63 16.60
CA VAL A 370 -47.47 33.68 15.69
C VAL A 370 -47.86 33.99 14.23
N PRO A 371 -46.91 34.25 13.31
CA PRO A 371 -47.21 34.43 11.89
C PRO A 371 -47.63 33.12 11.23
N ILE A 372 -48.44 33.23 10.17
CA ILE A 372 -48.99 32.09 9.42
C ILE A 372 -48.43 32.04 7.99
N GLY A 373 -48.20 33.20 7.36
CA GLY A 373 -47.67 33.28 6.00
C GLY A 373 -46.16 33.04 5.94
N VAL A 374 -45.69 32.30 4.94
CA VAL A 374 -44.27 32.00 4.72
C VAL A 374 -43.43 33.29 4.60
N ASP A 375 -43.96 34.30 3.90
CA ASP A 375 -43.29 35.58 3.63
C ASP A 375 -43.04 36.43 4.89
N GLN A 376 -43.65 36.06 6.02
CA GLN A 376 -43.51 36.72 7.32
C GLN A 376 -42.51 36.01 8.24
N LEU A 377 -41.94 34.87 7.82
CA LEU A 377 -41.02 34.07 8.61
C LEU A 377 -39.57 34.30 8.16
N PRO A 378 -38.60 34.48 9.08
CA PRO A 378 -37.20 34.56 8.73
C PRO A 378 -36.73 33.22 8.16
N SER A 379 -35.95 33.30 7.08
CA SER A 379 -35.24 32.15 6.53
C SER A 379 -33.79 32.14 7.04
N PRO A 380 -33.21 30.97 7.36
CA PRO A 380 -31.78 30.89 7.68
C PRO A 380 -30.93 31.39 6.51
N GLU A 381 -29.96 32.27 6.80
CA GLU A 381 -28.90 32.59 5.82
C GLU A 381 -27.98 31.38 5.63
N SER A 382 -27.54 31.11 4.40
CA SER A 382 -26.55 30.07 4.15
C SER A 382 -25.12 30.54 4.45
N ARG A 383 -24.28 29.63 4.95
CA ARG A 383 -22.83 29.85 5.09
C ARG A 383 -22.03 28.59 4.82
N ILE A 384 -21.57 28.43 3.59
CA ILE A 384 -20.59 27.41 3.20
C ILE A 384 -19.18 27.88 3.60
N ILE A 385 -18.40 27.03 4.26
CA ILE A 385 -17.01 27.32 4.71
C ILE A 385 -15.98 26.31 4.20
N VAL A 386 -16.41 25.39 3.33
CA VAL A 386 -15.57 24.38 2.69
C VAL A 386 -15.50 24.61 1.18
N ALA A 387 -14.39 24.18 0.58
CA ALA A 387 -14.19 24.19 -0.87
C ALA A 387 -13.43 22.92 -1.27
N ALA A 388 -13.61 22.46 -2.50
CA ALA A 388 -12.92 21.30 -3.04
C ALA A 388 -11.39 21.52 -2.95
N ALA A 389 -10.64 20.52 -2.48
CA ALA A 389 -9.19 20.57 -2.54
C ALA A 389 -8.76 20.29 -3.99
N PRO A 390 -7.97 21.14 -4.67
CA PRO A 390 -7.62 20.89 -6.07
C PRO A 390 -6.96 19.52 -6.26
N TYR A 391 -7.53 18.69 -7.13
CA TYR A 391 -6.83 17.49 -7.61
C TYR A 391 -5.80 17.92 -8.65
N ASN A 392 -4.54 17.72 -8.31
CA ASN A 392 -3.40 17.94 -9.19
C ASN A 392 -2.89 16.57 -9.66
N PRO A 393 -3.08 16.20 -10.94
CA PRO A 393 -2.49 15.01 -11.54
C PRO A 393 -0.99 14.92 -11.21
N LYS A 394 -0.56 13.77 -10.71
CA LYS A 394 0.85 13.50 -10.36
C LYS A 394 1.56 12.69 -11.46
N ARG A 395 1.04 12.76 -12.68
CA ARG A 395 1.54 12.14 -13.90
C ARG A 395 3.06 11.94 -13.90
N SER A 396 3.50 10.71 -14.13
CA SER A 396 4.92 10.42 -14.43
C SER A 396 5.42 11.33 -15.56
N GLU A 397 6.67 11.79 -15.47
CA GLU A 397 7.33 12.55 -16.55
C GLU A 397 8.20 11.64 -17.44
N THR A 398 8.19 10.32 -17.21
CA THR A 398 8.85 9.35 -18.09
C THR A 398 8.30 9.46 -19.51
N LYS A 399 9.17 9.69 -20.49
CA LYS A 399 8.78 9.73 -21.88
C LYS A 399 8.47 8.33 -22.41
N LEU A 400 7.22 8.07 -22.77
CA LEU A 400 6.81 6.81 -23.39
C LEU A 400 7.03 6.82 -24.91
N VAL A 401 7.62 5.75 -25.45
CA VAL A 401 7.88 5.55 -26.88
C VAL A 401 7.20 4.27 -27.34
N PHE A 402 6.19 4.40 -28.20
CA PHE A 402 5.48 3.25 -28.76
C PHE A 402 6.04 2.83 -30.13
N LYS A 403 6.07 1.51 -30.38
CA LYS A 403 6.29 0.94 -31.71
C LYS A 403 5.16 1.38 -32.64
N LYS A 404 5.50 1.88 -33.83
CA LYS A 404 4.50 2.11 -34.88
C LYS A 404 3.86 0.78 -35.28
N ILE A 405 2.55 0.66 -35.07
CA ILE A 405 1.76 -0.45 -35.60
C ILE A 405 1.66 -0.25 -37.13
N VAL A 406 2.51 -0.93 -37.88
CA VAL A 406 2.40 -1.02 -39.34
C VAL A 406 1.23 -1.93 -39.67
N LYS A 407 0.03 -1.36 -39.83
CA LYS A 407 -1.12 -2.11 -40.37
C LYS A 407 -0.72 -2.63 -41.77
N PRO A 408 -0.78 -3.95 -42.03
CA PRO A 408 -0.50 -4.46 -43.37
C PRO A 408 -1.54 -3.87 -44.33
N ARG A 409 -1.06 -3.25 -45.42
CA ARG A 409 -1.94 -2.77 -46.48
C ARG A 409 -2.59 -3.98 -47.16
N LEU A 410 -3.85 -4.26 -46.81
CA LEU A 410 -4.74 -5.04 -47.67
C LEU A 410 -4.85 -4.32 -49.02
N SER A 411 -4.15 -4.84 -50.03
CA SER A 411 -4.16 -4.31 -51.38
C SER A 411 -5.54 -4.54 -52.01
N LYS A 412 -6.39 -3.50 -52.00
CA LYS A 412 -7.61 -3.46 -52.80
C LYS A 412 -7.25 -3.33 -54.29
N SER A 413 -6.98 -4.47 -54.92
CA SER A 413 -6.76 -4.68 -56.36
C SER A 413 -6.79 -6.20 -56.57
N GLN A 414 -7.68 -6.82 -57.35
CA GLN A 414 -8.75 -6.30 -58.23
C GLN A 414 -9.99 -7.20 -58.09
N THR A 415 -11.18 -6.62 -58.30
CA THR A 415 -12.36 -7.37 -58.76
C THR A 415 -12.88 -6.65 -59.99
N ILE A 416 -13.02 -7.34 -61.13
CA ILE A 416 -14.00 -7.14 -62.22
C ILE A 416 -13.57 -7.95 -63.48
N LEU A 417 -14.56 -8.55 -64.16
CA LEU A 417 -14.49 -9.39 -65.39
C LEU A 417 -13.71 -10.72 -65.26
N GLY A 418 -14.18 -11.85 -65.81
CA GLY A 418 -15.44 -12.15 -66.51
C GLY A 418 -15.48 -13.63 -66.96
N ARG A 419 -16.65 -14.25 -67.06
CA ARG A 419 -16.79 -15.66 -67.51
C ARG A 419 -16.45 -15.81 -69.01
N ASN A 420 -15.64 -16.81 -69.39
CA ASN A 420 -15.94 -17.80 -70.47
C ASN A 420 -14.79 -18.82 -70.74
N LYS A 421 -15.14 -20.13 -70.67
CA LYS A 421 -14.69 -21.36 -71.41
C LYS A 421 -13.37 -21.42 -72.24
N PRO A 422 -12.87 -22.62 -72.65
CA PRO A 422 -12.71 -23.92 -71.94
C PRO A 422 -11.35 -24.64 -72.20
N PHE A 423 -11.13 -25.80 -71.56
CA PHE A 423 -10.28 -26.98 -71.94
C PHE A 423 -9.05 -26.83 -72.89
N LEU A 424 -7.89 -27.36 -72.43
CA LEU A 424 -7.20 -28.53 -73.03
C LEU A 424 -5.98 -29.02 -72.19
N LEU A 425 -5.74 -30.34 -72.18
CA LEU A 425 -4.52 -31.00 -71.67
C LEU A 425 -3.59 -31.36 -72.86
N PRO A 426 -2.31 -31.72 -72.62
CA PRO A 426 -2.00 -33.16 -72.62
C PRO A 426 -0.95 -33.66 -71.58
N PHE A 427 -0.98 -34.99 -71.43
CA PHE A 427 -0.11 -35.98 -70.74
C PHE A 427 1.42 -35.75 -70.81
N THR A 428 2.28 -36.30 -69.92
CA THR A 428 2.51 -37.76 -69.71
C THR A 428 3.24 -38.16 -68.38
N THR A 429 2.84 -39.33 -67.87
CA THR A 429 3.51 -40.39 -67.02
C THR A 429 4.97 -40.21 -66.55
N SER A 430 5.39 -40.62 -65.33
CA SER A 430 5.44 -42.01 -64.77
C SER A 430 5.93 -41.97 -63.29
N ILE A 431 5.36 -42.63 -62.27
CA ILE A 431 5.28 -44.06 -61.84
C ILE A 431 6.34 -44.50 -60.77
N LEU A 432 5.81 -45.15 -59.70
CA LEU A 432 6.41 -46.00 -58.63
C LEU A 432 6.94 -45.41 -57.29
N ASN A 433 6.33 -45.92 -56.20
CA ASN A 433 6.75 -45.85 -54.78
C ASN A 433 7.76 -46.98 -54.44
N PRO A 434 8.27 -47.03 -53.19
CA PRO A 434 7.69 -48.05 -52.28
C PRO A 434 7.41 -47.61 -50.83
N THR A 435 6.44 -48.32 -50.26
CA THR A 435 6.01 -48.51 -48.86
C THR A 435 6.99 -49.42 -48.06
N SER A 436 6.99 -49.65 -46.74
CA SER A 436 6.33 -49.06 -45.53
C SER A 436 6.82 -49.78 -44.23
N HIS A 437 6.37 -49.29 -43.06
CA HIS A 437 6.24 -49.97 -41.75
C HIS A 437 7.45 -50.26 -40.81
N THR A 438 7.06 -50.41 -39.53
CA THR A 438 7.77 -50.45 -38.22
C THR A 438 7.84 -51.89 -37.65
N PRO A 439 8.20 -52.22 -36.37
CA PRO A 439 8.76 -51.45 -35.23
C PRO A 439 9.95 -52.14 -34.48
N ASP A 440 10.27 -51.65 -33.27
CA ASP A 440 10.66 -52.38 -32.03
C ASP A 440 12.10 -52.44 -31.43
N THR A 441 12.18 -51.89 -30.22
CA THR A 441 12.87 -52.37 -28.98
C THR A 441 14.37 -52.17 -28.65
N SER A 442 14.58 -51.58 -27.45
CA SER A 442 15.51 -51.98 -26.35
C SER A 442 16.91 -51.33 -26.14
N PHE A 443 16.97 -50.53 -25.06
CA PHE A 443 17.94 -50.51 -23.94
C PHE A 443 19.47 -50.75 -24.10
N SER A 444 20.22 -49.69 -23.75
CA SER A 444 21.32 -49.64 -22.73
C SER A 444 22.80 -49.94 -23.09
N PRO A 445 23.79 -49.43 -22.29
CA PRO A 445 24.99 -48.80 -22.83
C PRO A 445 26.35 -49.44 -22.46
N LYS A 446 27.45 -49.01 -23.10
CA LYS A 446 28.83 -49.26 -22.63
C LYS A 446 29.79 -48.06 -22.73
N LYS A 447 30.57 -47.94 -21.64
CA LYS A 447 31.67 -47.02 -21.31
C LYS A 447 32.73 -46.81 -22.40
N LEU A 448 33.42 -45.66 -22.36
CA LEU A 448 34.84 -45.53 -22.71
C LEU A 448 35.55 -44.50 -21.80
N LYS A 449 36.88 -44.63 -21.66
CA LYS A 449 37.70 -44.03 -20.58
C LYS A 449 38.64 -42.90 -21.06
N LEU A 450 38.99 -42.03 -20.11
CA LEU A 450 40.08 -41.04 -20.16
C LEU A 450 41.47 -41.63 -20.48
N PRO A 451 42.36 -40.85 -21.12
CA PRO A 451 43.81 -41.00 -21.00
C PRO A 451 44.42 -39.95 -20.05
N LYS A 452 45.39 -40.37 -19.23
CA LYS A 452 46.27 -39.46 -18.46
C LYS A 452 47.48 -39.09 -19.31
N LYS A 453 47.99 -37.85 -19.18
CA LYS A 453 49.40 -37.55 -19.46
C LYS A 453 50.01 -36.70 -18.34
N ARG A 454 51.31 -36.88 -18.15
CA ARG A 454 52.11 -36.52 -16.99
C ARG A 454 53.31 -35.74 -17.50
N TRP A 455 53.59 -34.58 -16.93
CA TRP A 455 54.86 -33.88 -17.16
C TRP A 455 55.58 -33.59 -15.86
N SER A 456 56.90 -33.42 -15.96
CA SER A 456 57.86 -33.59 -14.88
C SER A 456 58.49 -32.26 -14.49
N ALA A 457 59.09 -32.22 -13.29
CA ALA A 457 59.57 -31.02 -12.62
C ALA A 457 60.81 -30.38 -13.26
N SER A 458 61.03 -29.11 -12.88
CA SER A 458 62.35 -28.47 -12.81
C SER A 458 62.51 -27.85 -11.42
N VAL A 459 63.63 -28.12 -10.75
CA VAL A 459 63.94 -27.65 -9.40
C VAL A 459 65.14 -26.71 -9.44
N VAL A 460 65.04 -25.57 -8.76
CA VAL A 460 66.18 -24.72 -8.39
C VAL A 460 66.06 -24.40 -6.90
N MET A 461 67.17 -24.56 -6.15
CA MET A 461 67.20 -24.42 -4.69
C MET A 461 68.35 -23.51 -4.24
N SER A 462 68.06 -22.52 -3.39
CA SER A 462 68.92 -21.94 -2.33
C SER A 462 68.19 -20.72 -1.72
N LYS A 463 68.25 -20.37 -0.42
CA LYS A 463 68.88 -20.96 0.79
C LYS A 463 68.01 -20.56 2.02
N GLY A 464 68.09 -21.29 3.14
CA GLY A 464 67.25 -21.04 4.36
C GLY A 464 67.45 -19.66 5.03
N LYS A 465 66.58 -19.17 5.91
CA LYS A 465 66.01 -19.72 7.18
C LYS A 465 64.75 -18.91 7.60
N PRO A 466 64.03 -19.23 8.70
CA PRO A 466 64.10 -20.41 9.57
C PRO A 466 62.82 -21.27 9.51
N LEU A 467 62.86 -22.41 10.20
CA LEU A 467 61.69 -23.25 10.43
C LEU A 467 60.85 -22.64 11.57
N GLU A 468 59.94 -21.71 11.26
CA GLU A 468 58.84 -21.45 12.19
C GLU A 468 57.91 -22.66 12.18
N SER A 469 57.68 -23.21 13.37
CA SER A 469 56.73 -24.28 13.62
C SER A 469 55.36 -23.88 13.06
N SER A 470 54.88 -24.63 12.07
CA SER A 470 53.46 -24.60 11.67
C SER A 470 52.62 -25.21 12.78
N PHE A 471 52.43 -24.46 13.86
CA PHE A 471 51.26 -24.64 14.71
C PHE A 471 50.06 -24.64 13.77
N SER A 472 49.29 -25.73 13.77
CA SER A 472 47.93 -25.71 13.26
C SER A 472 47.19 -24.65 14.07
N ARG A 473 47.13 -23.43 13.53
CA ARG A 473 46.46 -22.32 14.18
C ARG A 473 44.98 -22.55 13.89
N LYS A 474 44.32 -23.11 14.91
CA LYS A 474 42.87 -23.32 14.98
C LYS A 474 42.13 -22.15 14.34
N ASP A 475 41.11 -22.45 13.54
CA ASP A 475 40.26 -21.39 12.99
C ASP A 475 39.63 -20.57 14.11
N TRP A 476 39.60 -19.25 13.92
CA TRP A 476 38.97 -18.31 14.85
C TRP A 476 38.26 -17.16 14.11
N PHE A 477 37.20 -16.69 14.75
CA PHE A 477 36.43 -15.52 14.40
C PHE A 477 36.52 -14.52 15.57
N LYS A 478 36.73 -13.25 15.26
CA LYS A 478 36.67 -12.16 16.23
C LYS A 478 35.63 -11.15 15.77
N LEU A 479 34.55 -11.04 16.55
CA LEU A 479 33.33 -10.35 16.19
C LEU A 479 33.23 -9.07 17.03
N THR A 480 33.29 -7.91 16.39
CA THR A 480 33.14 -6.61 17.06
C THR A 480 31.78 -6.04 16.68
N TYR A 481 30.86 -5.95 17.65
CA TYR A 481 29.54 -5.38 17.40
C TYR A 481 29.59 -3.85 17.45
N LEU A 482 29.02 -3.16 16.47
CA LEU A 482 29.03 -1.70 16.39
C LEU A 482 27.62 -1.08 16.55
N GLU A 483 26.64 -1.82 17.09
CA GLU A 483 25.21 -1.42 17.21
C GLU A 483 24.45 -1.28 15.87
N GLY A 484 23.12 -1.43 15.94
CA GLY A 484 22.29 -1.61 14.74
C GLY A 484 22.62 -2.96 14.09
N ASN A 485 22.69 -2.98 12.76
CA ASN A 485 23.15 -4.14 12.00
C ASN A 485 24.67 -4.14 11.77
N SER A 486 25.42 -3.16 12.30
CA SER A 486 26.83 -2.94 11.97
C SER A 486 27.79 -3.87 12.74
N TRP A 487 28.72 -4.50 12.02
CA TRP A 487 29.78 -5.34 12.60
C TRP A 487 31.14 -5.16 11.92
N ILE A 488 32.21 -5.48 12.63
CA ILE A 488 33.49 -5.89 12.04
C ILE A 488 33.74 -7.35 12.42
N TRP A 489 33.94 -8.20 11.42
CA TRP A 489 34.36 -9.59 11.61
C TRP A 489 35.80 -9.74 11.14
N ASP A 490 36.63 -10.35 11.98
CA ASP A 490 37.99 -10.75 11.63
C ASP A 490 38.04 -12.29 11.62
N VAL A 491 38.25 -12.86 10.44
CA VAL A 491 38.22 -14.30 10.15
C VAL A 491 39.64 -14.75 9.82
N ASN A 492 40.35 -15.31 10.81
CA ASN A 492 41.77 -15.66 10.68
C ASN A 492 42.66 -14.49 10.16
N GLY A 493 42.38 -13.25 10.53
CA GLY A 493 43.08 -12.04 10.08
C GLY A 493 42.50 -11.38 8.82
N LEU A 494 41.44 -11.93 8.21
CA LEU A 494 40.69 -11.32 7.10
C LEU A 494 39.56 -10.47 7.68
N LYS A 495 39.56 -9.16 7.40
CA LYS A 495 38.62 -8.21 8.00
C LYS A 495 37.48 -7.79 7.07
N ILE A 496 36.26 -8.11 7.49
CA ILE A 496 35.01 -7.81 6.82
C ILE A 496 34.26 -6.75 7.63
N LEU A 497 33.94 -5.60 7.00
CA LEU A 497 32.97 -4.64 7.54
C LEU A 497 31.59 -5.03 7.05
N VAL A 498 30.59 -5.06 7.93
CA VAL A 498 29.22 -5.48 7.62
C VAL A 498 28.23 -4.37 7.96
N ASP A 499 27.33 -4.05 7.02
CA ASP A 499 26.19 -3.13 7.19
C ASP A 499 26.51 -1.84 7.99
N PRO A 500 27.48 -1.01 7.55
CA PRO A 500 28.04 0.04 8.38
C PRO A 500 27.16 1.30 8.45
N ILE A 501 26.66 1.59 9.65
CA ILE A 501 26.03 2.87 10.04
C ILE A 501 27.04 3.61 10.92
N LEU A 502 27.93 4.42 10.34
CA LEU A 502 29.03 5.08 11.07
C LEU A 502 29.07 6.60 10.88
N VAL A 503 28.25 7.16 9.98
CA VAL A 503 28.19 8.60 9.69
C VAL A 503 26.76 9.10 9.77
N GLY A 504 26.46 9.89 10.80
CA GLY A 504 25.12 10.41 11.08
C GLY A 504 24.15 9.35 11.62
N ASN A 505 22.94 9.79 11.93
CA ASN A 505 21.87 8.93 12.43
C ASN A 505 21.20 8.15 11.27
N LEU A 506 20.60 7.02 11.62
CA LEU A 506 19.70 6.26 10.75
C LEU A 506 18.32 6.95 10.74
N ASP A 507 17.88 7.43 9.58
CA ASP A 507 16.61 8.16 9.42
C ASP A 507 15.78 7.78 8.19
N PHE A 508 16.24 6.83 7.36
CA PHE A 508 15.58 6.42 6.12
C PHE A 508 15.26 7.60 5.16
N GLY A 509 16.01 8.72 5.28
CA GLY A 509 15.77 9.96 4.54
C GLY A 509 14.60 10.81 5.06
N ILE A 510 13.93 10.43 6.16
CA ILE A 510 12.77 11.14 6.72
C ILE A 510 12.92 11.35 8.25
N PRO A 511 13.78 12.30 8.71
CA PRO A 511 14.15 12.44 10.13
C PRO A 511 13.01 12.71 11.12
N TRP A 512 11.87 13.24 10.67
CA TRP A 512 10.72 13.44 11.55
C TRP A 512 9.91 12.15 11.78
N LEU A 513 10.01 11.18 10.87
CA LEU A 513 9.31 9.90 10.91
C LEU A 513 10.08 8.91 11.79
N TYR A 514 11.41 8.84 11.59
CA TYR A 514 12.34 8.06 12.41
C TYR A 514 13.72 8.72 12.40
N ASP A 515 14.36 8.77 13.56
CA ASP A 515 15.72 9.25 13.75
C ASP A 515 16.36 8.43 14.88
N ALA A 516 17.38 7.62 14.58
CA ALA A 516 18.00 6.70 15.52
C ALA A 516 19.52 6.85 15.57
N ALA A 517 20.02 7.16 16.76
CA ALA A 517 21.45 7.26 17.06
C ALA A 517 21.96 6.00 17.78
N LYS A 518 23.24 5.67 17.59
CA LYS A 518 23.94 4.67 18.40
C LYS A 518 23.89 5.05 19.88
N LYS A 519 23.72 4.08 20.77
CA LYS A 519 23.48 4.30 22.21
C LYS A 519 24.78 4.22 23.01
N TYR A 520 25.70 3.34 22.65
CA TYR A 520 26.94 3.06 23.39
C TYR A 520 28.20 3.50 22.62
N VAL A 521 28.33 3.14 21.35
CA VAL A 521 29.48 3.34 20.45
C VAL A 521 29.37 4.72 19.76
N LYS A 522 29.27 5.78 20.56
CA LYS A 522 28.97 7.15 20.08
C LYS A 522 30.13 7.89 19.41
N ASN A 523 31.37 7.47 19.65
CA ASN A 523 32.59 8.18 19.21
C ASN A 523 33.37 7.45 18.10
N PHE A 524 32.90 6.29 17.63
CA PHE A 524 33.60 5.49 16.62
C PHE A 524 33.34 6.09 15.22
N GLN A 525 34.40 6.50 14.55
CA GLN A 525 34.38 7.17 13.25
C GLN A 525 34.97 6.28 12.15
N LEU A 526 34.80 6.70 10.89
CA LEU A 526 35.44 6.01 9.75
C LEU A 526 36.97 5.92 9.87
N SER A 527 37.61 6.89 10.54
CA SER A 527 39.06 6.88 10.83
C SER A 527 39.50 5.75 11.76
N ASP A 528 38.57 5.20 12.54
CA ASP A 528 38.85 4.21 13.58
C ASP A 528 38.66 2.78 13.05
N LEU A 529 38.22 2.64 11.80
CA LEU A 529 38.16 1.37 11.09
C LEU A 529 39.58 0.79 10.93
N PRO A 530 39.77 -0.52 11.17
CA PRO A 530 41.02 -1.19 10.83
C PRO A 530 41.18 -1.25 9.30
N GLU A 531 42.35 -1.66 8.81
CA GLU A 531 42.47 -2.05 7.40
C GLU A 531 41.45 -3.14 7.06
N LEU A 532 40.60 -2.87 6.07
CA LEU A 532 39.55 -3.77 5.61
C LEU A 532 39.99 -4.53 4.35
N ASP A 533 39.54 -5.78 4.27
CA ASP A 533 39.69 -6.66 3.10
C ASP A 533 38.39 -6.77 2.29
N CYS A 534 37.22 -6.58 2.93
CA CYS A 534 35.91 -6.67 2.28
C CYS A 534 34.85 -5.79 2.98
N LEU A 535 33.88 -5.29 2.22
CA LEU A 535 32.60 -4.76 2.70
C LEU A 535 31.48 -5.75 2.34
N LEU A 536 30.64 -6.10 3.31
CA LEU A 536 29.45 -6.94 3.11
C LEU A 536 28.18 -6.11 3.36
N ILE A 537 27.28 -6.05 2.39
CA ILE A 537 25.98 -5.37 2.48
C ILE A 537 24.86 -6.39 2.32
N THR A 538 24.09 -6.64 3.37
CA THR A 538 23.12 -7.74 3.38
C THR A 538 21.77 -7.40 2.77
N GLN A 539 21.35 -6.14 2.90
CA GLN A 539 20.09 -5.63 2.37
C GLN A 539 20.25 -4.28 1.68
N SER A 540 19.27 -3.89 0.86
CA SER A 540 19.22 -2.61 0.16
C SER A 540 18.66 -1.45 1.00
N LEU A 541 18.07 -1.74 2.16
CA LEU A 541 17.48 -0.74 3.06
C LEU A 541 18.53 0.09 3.82
N ASP A 542 18.15 1.30 4.25
CA ASP A 542 19.08 2.30 4.81
C ASP A 542 19.69 1.92 6.16
N ASP A 543 19.11 0.95 6.87
CA ASP A 543 19.65 0.33 8.09
C ASP A 543 20.68 -0.78 7.81
N HIS A 544 20.99 -1.03 6.53
CA HIS A 544 22.07 -1.89 6.06
C HIS A 544 22.99 -1.16 5.08
N CYS A 545 22.41 -0.66 3.99
CA CYS A 545 23.07 0.06 2.90
C CYS A 545 23.13 1.58 3.14
N HIS A 546 23.52 2.00 4.35
CA HIS A 546 23.42 3.40 4.81
C HIS A 546 24.27 4.38 3.98
N LEU A 547 23.64 5.09 3.04
CA LEU A 547 24.34 5.89 2.03
C LEU A 547 25.20 7.03 2.62
N LYS A 548 24.84 7.56 3.80
CA LYS A 548 25.64 8.58 4.50
C LYS A 548 27.00 8.05 4.96
N THR A 549 27.08 6.76 5.27
CA THR A 549 28.33 6.08 5.62
C THR A 549 29.08 5.62 4.37
N LEU A 550 28.36 5.03 3.41
CA LEU A 550 28.98 4.41 2.23
C LEU A 550 29.65 5.42 1.28
N LYS A 551 29.10 6.62 1.12
CA LYS A 551 29.70 7.68 0.28
C LYS A 551 31.10 8.11 0.72
N PRO A 552 31.34 8.55 1.97
CA PRO A 552 32.69 8.85 2.45
C PRO A 552 33.57 7.60 2.60
N LEU A 553 33.01 6.43 2.92
CA LEU A 553 33.76 5.18 2.97
C LEU A 553 34.35 4.82 1.58
N SER A 554 33.59 4.95 0.49
CA SER A 554 34.09 4.63 -0.85
C SER A 554 35.10 5.66 -1.36
N GLN A 555 35.07 6.90 -0.87
CA GLN A 555 36.12 7.89 -1.12
C GLN A 555 37.41 7.56 -0.36
N MET A 556 37.30 7.05 0.87
CA MET A 556 38.43 6.66 1.71
C MET A 556 39.09 5.36 1.24
N LEU A 557 38.29 4.38 0.78
CA LEU A 557 38.73 3.05 0.36
C LEU A 557 38.16 2.68 -1.03
N PRO A 558 38.57 3.38 -2.12
CA PRO A 558 37.95 3.24 -3.45
C PRO A 558 38.13 1.87 -4.10
N ASN A 559 39.11 1.08 -3.64
CA ASN A 559 39.42 -0.26 -4.13
C ASN A 559 38.93 -1.37 -3.19
N LEU A 560 38.13 -1.07 -2.17
CA LEU A 560 37.59 -2.07 -1.25
C LEU A 560 36.65 -3.02 -2.00
N PRO A 561 36.91 -4.34 -2.04
CA PRO A 561 35.97 -5.30 -2.61
C PRO A 561 34.67 -5.30 -1.81
N VAL A 562 33.54 -5.24 -2.51
CA VAL A 562 32.20 -5.29 -1.90
C VAL A 562 31.50 -6.58 -2.31
N ILE A 563 30.85 -7.25 -1.37
CA ILE A 563 29.88 -8.32 -1.62
C ILE A 563 28.52 -7.84 -1.15
N ALA A 564 27.47 -8.02 -1.95
CA ALA A 564 26.15 -7.46 -1.65
C ALA A 564 24.98 -8.31 -2.15
N THR A 565 23.79 -8.01 -1.60
CA THR A 565 22.50 -8.36 -2.21
C THR A 565 22.36 -7.71 -3.61
N PRO A 566 21.82 -8.40 -4.63
CA PRO A 566 21.48 -7.80 -5.92
C PRO A 566 20.48 -6.63 -5.83
N ASN A 567 19.71 -6.52 -4.74
CA ASN A 567 18.79 -5.39 -4.55
C ASN A 567 19.52 -4.06 -4.30
N ALA A 568 20.75 -4.09 -3.77
CA ALA A 568 21.56 -2.90 -3.52
C ALA A 568 22.32 -2.39 -4.77
N GLU A 569 22.15 -3.02 -5.93
CA GLU A 569 22.95 -2.73 -7.13
C GLU A 569 22.91 -1.26 -7.57
N THR A 570 21.71 -0.65 -7.57
CA THR A 570 21.51 0.75 -7.97
C THR A 570 22.13 1.74 -6.98
N LEU A 571 22.33 1.33 -5.72
CA LEU A 571 22.88 2.13 -4.63
C LEU A 571 24.42 2.04 -4.58
N LEU A 572 24.97 0.86 -4.87
CA LEU A 572 26.41 0.56 -4.73
C LEU A 572 27.21 0.79 -6.01
N ASN A 573 26.66 0.52 -7.21
CA ASN A 573 27.34 0.77 -8.49
C ASN A 573 27.86 2.22 -8.67
N PRO A 574 27.18 3.28 -8.18
CA PRO A 574 27.71 4.65 -8.24
C PRO A 574 28.84 4.95 -7.24
N LEU A 575 29.07 4.07 -6.26
CA LEU A 575 29.99 4.33 -5.14
C LEU A 575 31.27 3.50 -5.19
N PHE A 576 31.18 2.23 -5.60
CA PHE A 576 32.30 1.27 -5.58
C PHE A 576 32.53 0.65 -6.96
N SER A 577 33.80 0.50 -7.35
CA SER A 577 34.19 -0.05 -8.66
C SER A 577 34.31 -1.58 -8.68
N SER A 578 34.31 -2.24 -7.52
CA SER A 578 34.44 -3.68 -7.39
C SER A 578 33.34 -4.22 -6.47
N VAL A 579 32.19 -4.57 -7.05
CA VAL A 579 31.05 -5.14 -6.33
C VAL A 579 30.69 -6.50 -6.92
N THR A 580 30.52 -7.50 -6.04
CA THR A 580 30.06 -8.85 -6.36
C THR A 580 28.68 -9.06 -5.76
N TYR A 581 27.65 -9.01 -6.61
CA TYR A 581 26.28 -9.32 -6.21
C TYR A 581 26.05 -10.82 -6.18
N LEU A 582 25.53 -11.36 -5.08
CA LEU A 582 25.26 -12.79 -4.91
C LEU A 582 23.77 -13.04 -4.74
N GLU A 583 23.15 -13.73 -5.69
CA GLU A 583 21.80 -14.30 -5.53
C GLU A 583 21.85 -15.47 -4.52
N PRO A 584 20.75 -15.79 -3.81
CA PRO A 584 20.70 -16.92 -2.88
C PRO A 584 21.21 -18.24 -3.48
N GLY A 585 22.12 -18.90 -2.76
CA GLY A 585 22.81 -20.12 -3.20
C GLY A 585 24.09 -19.87 -4.01
N GLN A 586 24.38 -18.64 -4.43
CA GLN A 586 25.67 -18.28 -5.01
C GLN A 586 26.72 -18.03 -3.92
N SER A 587 28.00 -18.18 -4.27
CA SER A 587 29.12 -17.92 -3.36
C SER A 587 30.31 -17.29 -4.06
N SER A 588 31.14 -16.60 -3.29
CA SER A 588 32.41 -16.00 -3.70
C SER A 588 33.50 -16.32 -2.68
N GLU A 589 34.75 -16.49 -3.13
CA GLU A 589 35.92 -16.54 -2.24
C GLU A 589 36.52 -15.12 -2.11
N ILE A 590 36.82 -14.72 -0.88
CA ILE A 590 37.62 -13.53 -0.60
C ILE A 590 38.96 -13.93 0.02
N MET A 591 39.99 -13.14 -0.26
CA MET A 591 41.36 -13.31 0.21
C MET A 591 41.81 -12.03 0.90
N GLY A 592 42.20 -12.14 2.18
CA GLY A 592 42.75 -11.03 2.94
C GLY A 592 44.20 -10.75 2.58
N ARG A 593 44.69 -9.55 2.90
CA ARG A 593 46.08 -9.12 2.64
C ARG A 593 47.14 -10.04 3.25
N ASN A 594 46.79 -10.75 4.32
CA ASN A 594 47.63 -11.73 5.01
C ASN A 594 47.66 -13.11 4.33
N GLY A 595 46.91 -13.32 3.25
CA GLY A 595 46.79 -14.59 2.52
C GLY A 595 45.70 -15.53 3.04
N SER A 596 45.02 -15.21 4.15
CA SER A 596 43.87 -15.96 4.64
C SER A 596 42.70 -15.88 3.66
N LYS A 597 41.89 -16.93 3.59
CA LYS A 597 40.67 -16.97 2.77
C LYS A 597 39.41 -17.20 3.58
N ALA A 598 38.28 -16.72 3.05
CA ALA A 598 36.95 -17.11 3.47
C ALA A 598 36.04 -17.30 2.25
N LYS A 599 35.12 -18.27 2.31
CA LYS A 599 34.02 -18.43 1.35
C LYS A 599 32.79 -17.74 1.92
N ILE A 600 32.18 -16.84 1.14
CA ILE A 600 30.92 -16.18 1.46
C ILE A 600 29.83 -16.74 0.53
N GLN A 601 28.75 -17.26 1.10
CA GLN A 601 27.61 -17.81 0.37
C GLN A 601 26.32 -17.10 0.80
N ALA A 602 25.56 -16.57 -0.16
CA ALA A 602 24.30 -15.91 0.08
C ALA A 602 23.17 -16.92 0.36
N THR A 603 22.24 -16.58 1.24
CA THR A 603 21.04 -17.36 1.56
C THR A 603 19.81 -16.47 1.45
N ALA A 604 18.64 -17.05 1.16
CA ALA A 604 17.41 -16.28 1.03
C ALA A 604 16.87 -15.86 2.42
N GLY A 605 16.94 -14.56 2.69
CA GLY A 605 16.31 -13.89 3.82
C GLY A 605 14.90 -13.34 3.47
N PRO A 606 14.46 -12.22 4.06
CA PRO A 606 13.12 -11.68 3.85
C PRO A 606 12.92 -11.03 2.47
N VAL A 607 11.70 -11.11 1.92
CA VAL A 607 11.30 -10.34 0.72
C VAL A 607 10.75 -8.98 1.19
N LEU A 608 11.63 -7.97 1.22
CA LEU A 608 11.30 -6.63 1.70
C LEU A 608 10.80 -5.75 0.55
N GLY A 609 9.56 -6.01 0.13
CA GLY A 609 8.90 -5.33 -0.98
C GLY A 609 7.73 -6.14 -1.52
N PRO A 610 7.30 -5.91 -2.78
CA PRO A 610 6.29 -6.73 -3.43
C PRO A 610 6.72 -8.21 -3.50
N PRO A 611 5.79 -9.19 -3.51
CA PRO A 611 6.14 -10.63 -3.47
C PRO A 611 6.98 -11.17 -4.64
N TRP A 612 7.17 -10.37 -5.69
CA TRP A 612 8.00 -10.67 -6.87
C TRP A 612 9.38 -9.99 -6.84
N GLN A 613 9.67 -9.19 -5.82
CA GLN A 613 11.02 -8.69 -5.56
C GLN A 613 11.92 -9.85 -5.12
N ARG A 614 13.22 -9.75 -5.40
CA ARG A 614 14.18 -10.73 -4.87
C ARG A 614 14.19 -10.67 -3.34
N PRO A 615 14.34 -11.80 -2.63
CA PRO A 615 14.65 -11.76 -1.21
C PRO A 615 15.95 -10.98 -0.99
N GLU A 616 16.06 -10.34 0.18
CA GLU A 616 17.33 -9.89 0.70
C GLU A 616 18.13 -11.08 1.24
N ASN A 617 19.41 -10.87 1.57
CA ASN A 617 20.33 -11.97 1.85
C ASN A 617 20.63 -12.13 3.35
N GLY A 618 20.60 -13.38 3.81
CA GLY A 618 21.49 -13.84 4.88
C GLY A 618 22.83 -14.33 4.27
N TYR A 619 23.82 -14.61 5.12
CA TYR A 619 25.13 -15.08 4.64
C TYR A 619 25.75 -16.16 5.51
N LEU A 620 26.27 -17.21 4.85
CA LEU A 620 27.23 -18.15 5.41
C LEU A 620 28.65 -17.66 5.11
N VAL A 621 29.50 -17.60 6.13
CA VAL A 621 30.93 -17.27 6.02
C VAL A 621 31.74 -18.43 6.58
N THR A 622 32.41 -19.18 5.70
CA THR A 622 33.21 -20.35 6.04
C THR A 622 34.70 -20.02 5.95
N SER A 623 35.46 -20.37 6.98
CA SER A 623 36.91 -20.23 7.02
C SER A 623 37.62 -21.13 6.01
N GLN A 624 38.87 -20.81 5.64
CA GLN A 624 39.65 -21.57 4.66
C GLN A 624 39.85 -23.06 4.99
N GLN A 625 39.89 -23.43 6.27
CA GLN A 625 40.07 -24.83 6.70
C GLN A 625 38.72 -25.57 6.86
N GLU A 626 37.60 -24.87 6.63
CA GLU A 626 36.22 -25.32 6.84
C GLU A 626 35.92 -25.82 8.29
N GLU A 627 36.75 -25.48 9.28
CA GLU A 627 36.54 -25.90 10.68
C GLU A 627 35.50 -25.05 11.43
N LEU A 628 35.24 -23.82 10.96
CA LEU A 628 34.20 -22.93 11.48
C LEU A 628 33.39 -22.29 10.35
N THR A 629 32.07 -22.39 10.44
CA THR A 629 31.14 -21.59 9.63
C THR A 629 30.29 -20.67 10.50
N LEU A 630 30.23 -19.40 10.12
CA LEU A 630 29.34 -18.39 10.69
C LEU A 630 28.12 -18.22 9.78
N TYR A 631 26.92 -18.17 10.37
CA TYR A 631 25.71 -17.70 9.70
C TYR A 631 25.27 -16.36 10.27
N TYR A 632 25.02 -15.38 9.40
CA TYR A 632 24.44 -14.09 9.75
C TYR A 632 23.06 -13.95 9.12
N GLU A 633 22.08 -13.68 9.97
CA GLU A 633 20.68 -13.49 9.59
C GLU A 633 20.13 -12.25 10.31
N PRO A 634 20.12 -11.06 9.66
CA PRO A 634 19.88 -9.80 10.34
C PRO A 634 18.47 -9.59 10.91
N HIS A 635 17.46 -10.34 10.44
CA HIS A 635 16.06 -10.18 10.91
C HIS A 635 15.46 -11.46 11.50
N CYS A 636 16.24 -12.55 11.57
CA CYS A 636 15.74 -13.89 11.91
C CYS A 636 14.59 -14.37 10.98
N VAL A 637 14.65 -14.01 9.68
CA VAL A 637 13.67 -14.43 8.65
C VAL A 637 14.40 -15.13 7.52
N TYR A 638 14.26 -16.46 7.43
CA TYR A 638 15.12 -17.31 6.60
C TYR A 638 14.33 -18.41 5.88
N ASN A 639 14.80 -18.81 4.70
CA ASN A 639 14.25 -19.98 3.99
C ASN A 639 14.71 -21.30 4.65
N LYS A 640 13.78 -21.95 5.37
CA LYS A 640 14.01 -23.23 6.07
C LYS A 640 14.45 -24.36 5.13
N GLU A 641 13.89 -24.47 3.92
CA GLU A 641 14.20 -25.57 2.99
C GLU A 641 15.60 -25.50 2.40
N LEU A 642 16.11 -24.28 2.19
CA LEU A 642 17.49 -24.05 1.77
C LEU A 642 18.47 -24.35 2.92
N LEU A 643 18.21 -23.78 4.12
CA LEU A 643 19.10 -23.95 5.27
C LEU A 643 19.11 -25.36 5.88
N GLN A 644 18.09 -26.22 5.63
CA GLN A 644 18.08 -27.62 6.07
C GLN A 644 19.28 -28.45 5.60
N LYS A 645 19.99 -28.00 4.55
CA LYS A 645 21.17 -28.68 3.97
C LYS A 645 22.49 -28.11 4.48
N GLU A 646 22.44 -26.96 5.14
CA GLU A 646 23.60 -26.17 5.57
C GLU A 646 23.89 -26.40 7.06
N ARG A 647 25.09 -25.99 7.50
CA ARG A 647 25.52 -26.02 8.90
C ARG A 647 26.29 -24.75 9.23
N ALA A 648 26.15 -24.26 10.45
CA ALA A 648 26.93 -23.14 10.94
C ALA A 648 27.20 -23.27 12.45
N ASP A 649 28.47 -23.27 12.84
CA ASP A 649 28.91 -23.33 14.24
C ASP A 649 28.55 -22.07 15.01
N ILE A 650 28.63 -20.91 14.36
CA ILE A 650 28.34 -19.58 14.93
C ILE A 650 27.08 -19.04 14.26
N LEU A 651 26.10 -18.62 15.05
CA LEU A 651 24.90 -17.92 14.59
C LEU A 651 24.90 -16.48 15.11
N ILE A 652 24.94 -15.49 14.22
CA ILE A 652 24.59 -14.10 14.52
C ILE A 652 23.17 -13.84 14.02
N SER A 653 22.26 -13.53 14.95
CA SER A 653 20.85 -13.24 14.66
C SER A 653 20.27 -12.41 15.80
N PRO A 654 19.27 -11.55 15.54
CA PRO A 654 18.44 -11.01 16.61
C PRO A 654 17.76 -12.12 17.42
N VAL A 655 17.48 -11.83 18.69
CA VAL A 655 16.71 -12.70 19.59
C VAL A 655 15.57 -11.97 20.30
N ILE A 656 15.55 -10.64 20.29
CA ILE A 656 14.44 -9.85 20.84
C ILE A 656 13.57 -9.43 19.66
N LYS A 657 12.28 -9.77 19.74
CA LYS A 657 11.34 -9.50 18.67
C LYS A 657 11.03 -8.01 18.62
N GLN A 658 11.07 -7.40 17.45
CA GLN A 658 10.60 -6.03 17.26
C GLN A 658 9.30 -6.03 16.46
N LEU A 659 8.31 -5.32 16.99
CA LEU A 659 6.96 -5.26 16.46
C LEU A 659 6.58 -3.82 16.16
N LEU A 660 6.02 -3.58 14.98
CA LEU A 660 5.07 -2.49 14.77
C LEU A 660 3.65 -3.04 15.00
N PRO A 661 2.61 -2.20 15.14
CA PRO A 661 1.24 -2.66 15.38
C PRO A 661 0.71 -3.60 14.28
N GLY A 662 0.89 -4.91 14.48
CA GLY A 662 0.55 -5.98 13.53
C GLY A 662 1.57 -6.26 12.42
N PHE A 663 2.85 -5.93 12.61
CA PHE A 663 3.95 -6.31 11.72
C PHE A 663 5.20 -6.68 12.54
N THR A 664 5.89 -7.75 12.18
CA THR A 664 7.15 -8.17 12.83
C THR A 664 8.32 -7.59 12.03
N LEU A 665 8.97 -6.56 12.56
CA LEU A 665 10.20 -5.98 11.98
C LEU A 665 11.38 -6.94 12.08
N VAL A 666 11.46 -7.63 13.22
CA VAL A 666 12.55 -8.54 13.59
C VAL A 666 11.93 -9.73 14.33
N SER A 667 12.19 -10.94 13.85
CA SER A 667 11.63 -12.18 14.43
C SER A 667 12.25 -12.51 15.79
N GLY A 668 11.56 -13.39 16.53
CA GLY A 668 11.75 -13.53 17.97
C GLY A 668 12.60 -14.71 18.42
N GLN A 669 12.45 -15.02 19.71
CA GLN A 669 13.24 -16.01 20.44
C GLN A 669 13.03 -17.41 19.90
N GLU A 670 11.78 -17.75 19.64
CA GLU A 670 11.36 -19.06 19.14
C GLU A 670 11.92 -19.30 17.73
N ASP A 671 11.96 -18.26 16.90
CA ASP A 671 12.48 -18.31 15.54
C ASP A 671 14.01 -18.44 15.53
N ALA A 672 14.69 -17.75 16.45
CA ALA A 672 16.14 -17.82 16.63
C ALA A 672 16.60 -19.17 17.21
N VAL A 673 15.85 -19.75 18.15
CA VAL A 673 16.09 -21.11 18.65
C VAL A 673 15.85 -22.15 17.55
N GLN A 674 14.80 -21.99 16.73
CA GLN A 674 14.58 -22.83 15.55
C GLN A 674 15.73 -22.72 14.54
N LEU A 675 16.28 -21.52 14.31
CA LEU A 675 17.40 -21.29 13.40
C LEU A 675 18.68 -21.96 13.90
N ALA A 676 19.02 -21.77 15.19
CA ALA A 676 20.16 -22.43 15.83
C ALA A 676 20.04 -23.96 15.76
N LYS A 677 18.82 -24.49 15.96
CA LYS A 677 18.55 -25.93 15.89
C LYS A 677 18.64 -26.48 14.48
N LEU A 678 18.21 -25.70 13.48
CA LEU A 678 18.31 -26.03 12.06
C LEU A 678 19.76 -26.17 11.61
N LEU A 679 20.59 -25.18 11.93
CA LEU A 679 22.00 -25.09 11.55
C LEU A 679 22.95 -25.91 12.46
N GLN A 680 22.41 -26.45 13.57
CA GLN A 680 23.14 -27.19 14.62
C GLN A 680 24.25 -26.35 15.28
N SER A 681 23.96 -25.07 15.53
CA SER A 681 24.93 -24.09 16.01
C SER A 681 25.40 -24.34 17.43
N LYS A 682 26.72 -24.16 17.62
CA LYS A 682 27.43 -24.34 18.90
C LYS A 682 27.51 -23.04 19.69
N PHE A 683 27.61 -21.91 18.98
CA PHE A 683 27.71 -20.57 19.53
C PHE A 683 26.60 -19.71 18.93
N ILE A 684 25.79 -19.08 19.77
CA ILE A 684 24.81 -18.08 19.35
C ILE A 684 25.31 -16.74 19.87
N VAL A 685 25.40 -15.76 18.98
CA VAL A 685 25.81 -14.39 19.26
C VAL A 685 24.59 -13.49 19.02
N PRO A 686 23.81 -13.17 20.06
CA PRO A 686 22.59 -12.38 19.90
C PRO A 686 22.88 -10.96 19.42
N MET A 687 22.22 -10.54 18.35
CA MET A 687 22.25 -9.15 17.90
C MET A 687 21.14 -8.34 18.58
N ARG A 688 21.47 -7.10 18.98
CA ARG A 688 20.55 -6.14 19.61
C ARG A 688 20.32 -4.94 18.69
N ASN A 689 20.05 -5.19 17.41
CA ASN A 689 19.95 -4.14 16.37
C ASN A 689 18.89 -3.07 16.68
N GLY A 690 17.85 -3.43 17.42
CA GLY A 690 16.83 -2.53 17.92
C GLY A 690 17.22 -1.59 19.09
N GLU A 691 18.35 -1.79 19.77
CA GLU A 691 18.76 -0.98 20.94
C GLU A 691 19.44 0.35 20.54
N LEU A 692 18.73 1.20 19.81
CA LEU A 692 19.19 2.54 19.42
C LEU A 692 18.47 3.65 20.22
N ASP A 693 19.16 4.78 20.43
CA ASP A 693 18.57 6.01 20.97
C ASP A 693 17.68 6.65 19.89
N SER A 694 16.44 6.18 19.77
CA SER A 694 15.51 6.53 18.68
C SER A 694 14.41 7.54 19.06
N LYS A 695 14.00 8.35 18.07
CA LYS A 695 12.98 9.39 18.13
C LYS A 695 12.16 9.40 16.83
N GLY A 696 11.10 10.21 16.81
CA GLY A 696 10.18 10.32 15.68
C GLY A 696 8.88 9.51 15.89
N PHE A 697 7.99 9.56 14.90
CA PHE A 697 6.68 8.89 15.01
C PHE A 697 6.82 7.36 15.10
N LEU A 698 7.66 6.74 14.26
CA LEU A 698 7.83 5.28 14.25
C LEU A 698 8.40 4.75 15.58
N SER A 699 9.33 5.46 16.22
CA SER A 699 9.90 5.01 17.50
C SER A 699 8.85 4.95 18.62
N SER A 700 7.77 5.74 18.53
CA SER A 700 6.69 5.74 19.55
C SER A 700 5.68 4.59 19.40
N ILE A 701 5.73 3.84 18.30
CA ILE A 701 4.84 2.70 18.03
C ILE A 701 5.56 1.35 17.92
N ILE A 702 6.90 1.33 17.94
CA ILE A 702 7.68 0.08 18.02
C ILE A 702 7.56 -0.50 19.43
N GLN A 703 7.23 -1.79 19.51
CA GLN A 703 7.19 -2.60 20.73
C GLN A 703 8.26 -3.69 20.65
N SER A 704 8.81 -4.07 21.81
CA SER A 704 9.76 -5.19 21.91
C SER A 704 9.14 -6.32 22.72
N GLU A 705 9.30 -7.56 22.25
CA GLU A 705 8.76 -8.76 22.91
C GLU A 705 9.88 -9.79 23.17
N GLY A 706 9.89 -10.34 24.40
CA GLY A 706 10.91 -11.26 24.91
C GLY A 706 12.12 -10.56 25.57
N THR A 707 12.85 -11.29 26.43
CA THR A 707 14.11 -10.83 27.06
C THR A 707 15.28 -11.80 26.80
N MET A 708 16.52 -11.36 27.01
CA MET A 708 17.70 -12.21 26.82
C MET A 708 17.65 -13.50 27.69
N GLU A 709 17.05 -13.40 28.87
CA GLU A 709 16.88 -14.49 29.83
C GLU A 709 15.91 -15.55 29.29
N SER A 710 14.74 -15.13 28.77
CA SER A 710 13.77 -16.08 28.19
C SER A 710 14.30 -16.75 26.92
N PHE A 711 15.11 -16.04 26.11
CA PHE A 711 15.84 -16.65 25.00
C PHE A 711 16.83 -17.73 25.47
N LYS A 712 17.66 -17.42 26.47
CA LYS A 712 18.62 -18.38 27.04
C LYS A 712 17.92 -19.62 27.63
N GLU A 713 16.79 -19.42 28.30
CA GLU A 713 15.99 -20.53 28.83
C GLU A 713 15.45 -21.43 27.70
N LEU A 714 14.83 -20.87 26.66
CA LEU A 714 14.33 -21.62 25.50
C LEU A 714 15.45 -22.37 24.78
N LEU A 715 16.59 -21.70 24.53
CA LEU A 715 17.75 -22.32 23.88
C LEU A 715 18.30 -23.49 24.70
N SER A 716 18.42 -23.35 26.03
CA SER A 716 18.95 -24.41 26.90
C SER A 716 18.11 -25.69 26.89
N LYS A 717 16.80 -25.59 26.63
CA LYS A 717 15.88 -26.73 26.52
C LYS A 717 16.03 -27.48 25.20
N GLU A 718 16.20 -26.75 24.10
CA GLU A 718 16.27 -27.31 22.74
C GLU A 718 17.69 -27.70 22.30
N LEU A 719 18.71 -26.99 22.81
CA LEU A 719 20.13 -27.12 22.48
C LEU A 719 21.00 -26.95 23.74
N PRO A 720 21.02 -27.92 24.68
CA PRO A 720 21.71 -27.80 25.97
C PRO A 720 23.24 -27.65 25.87
N ASN A 721 23.83 -27.99 24.73
CA ASN A 721 25.28 -27.86 24.47
C ASN A 721 25.66 -26.53 23.78
N ALA A 722 24.68 -25.72 23.36
CA ALA A 722 24.93 -24.46 22.69
C ALA A 722 25.24 -23.34 23.71
N LYS A 723 26.19 -22.47 23.38
CA LYS A 723 26.63 -21.36 24.23
C LYS A 723 26.11 -20.04 23.66
N VAL A 724 25.44 -19.25 24.50
CA VAL A 724 25.11 -17.86 24.19
C VAL A 724 26.30 -16.97 24.56
N LEU A 725 26.81 -16.21 23.59
CA LEU A 725 27.91 -15.27 23.76
C LEU A 725 27.41 -13.86 23.41
N GLU A 726 27.19 -13.03 24.42
CA GLU A 726 26.75 -11.65 24.20
C GLU A 726 27.94 -10.75 23.86
N ALA A 727 27.87 -10.05 22.73
CA ALA A 727 28.89 -9.10 22.32
C ALA A 727 28.67 -7.73 23.01
N THR A 728 29.67 -7.22 23.74
CA THR A 728 29.68 -5.83 24.20
C THR A 728 29.89 -4.90 23.00
N PRO A 729 29.05 -3.86 22.79
CA PRO A 729 29.27 -2.92 21.70
C PRO A 729 30.64 -2.23 21.78
N GLY A 730 31.39 -2.27 20.67
CA GLY A 730 32.74 -1.73 20.53
C GLY A 730 33.87 -2.65 21.02
N GLU A 731 33.57 -3.75 21.72
CA GLU A 731 34.58 -4.71 22.19
C GLU A 731 34.59 -5.97 21.29
N PRO A 732 35.76 -6.58 21.07
CA PRO A 732 35.86 -7.78 20.24
C PRO A 732 35.57 -9.07 21.04
N LEU A 733 34.62 -9.86 20.56
CA LEU A 733 34.32 -11.22 21.04
C LEU A 733 35.07 -12.26 20.20
N GLU A 734 35.99 -13.01 20.80
CA GLU A 734 36.76 -14.06 20.11
C GLU A 734 36.13 -15.45 20.29
N ILE A 735 36.01 -16.20 19.19
CA ILE A 735 35.44 -17.56 19.12
C ILE A 735 36.40 -18.42 18.29
N SER A 736 36.92 -19.50 18.86
CA SER A 736 37.83 -20.44 18.20
C SER A 736 37.31 -21.88 18.24
N THR A 737 37.90 -22.77 17.44
CA THR A 737 37.56 -24.21 17.51
C THR A 737 37.90 -24.78 18.90
N PRO A 738 37.02 -25.64 19.49
CA PRO A 738 37.23 -26.26 20.80
C PRO A 738 38.59 -26.98 20.95
#